data_AF-A0A925LSQ5-F1
#
_entry.id   AF-A0A925LSQ5-F1
#
_cell.length_a   1.000
_cell.length_b   1.000
_cell.length_c   1.000
_cell.angle_alpha   90.00
_cell.angle_beta   90.00
_cell.angle_gamma   90.00
#
_symmetry.space_group_name_H-M   'P 1'
#
loop_
_entity.id
_entity.type
_entity.pdbx_description
1 polymer ?
#
loop_
_entity_poly.entity_id
_entity_poly.type
_entity_poly.pdbx_seq_one_letter_code
_entity_poly.pdbx_strand_id
1 'polypeptide(L)'
;RNGDFDLTLQRLHVSHWDGKNPRIVSGENSRIELADGTLHFGKVQGFDANSRVLTLTVGEATIAVPYKDVTSLIISGQSLAGAAERGRGWLSWQDGGLVSGSLVSVNEGIAMFKAPYSPEPLKCSISGLALLGLSRGAATDPETAGKVPAGDTPDRLFHEKGTLQGRLVVEGAADAPIQWTPLGGLNASTLQGIENARFVRASDVMHLSENPELLAAFPDVIYLKNNDVLPCRLEACTEEGIQFTSPLTEVRTFAREHIRAVELSAAGRIHQSGFGADGWKGFSSKQEKSDRTVLAFRGTTQYSHPEILTGDTVRFHLEWPKQSWASLTVSMFSNGQRDDEDCTLVCFSLLPNQMQILDRPMQQNEMIMGLRMGHQRVDRENGGLVSVKDSKADIQLVARDGNIIVSVDGKPAKSIKINPSSSGHRGIAFSSIVTAVGRVIVNGQVAQRAGDGVTLSHFEVDNLSGASIRQFIEEESRQAVLTIPRFRRDSPPTHVLIAPNGDLLRGRMLGLNGDQIEFESRLETLRFDRSRVGAIVWLDAPKKEDTQPAAPAEGEKTPALQPTESVEGFAPDNEDEATLQAQLADGFSISMKPLRLVDGRIEGTSALLGKCSFPARSVKELFTGDSKANQRLAAYDTWVARMAREPDWDVPQSDGGNSQASAMIGKTATDFELPMLDGTTFKLSDHQDKIVVLDFWATWCGPCVVALPDYIAATSKFDESKVIFVAVTLQESSDEIRTFLSDKKLSPRVALDRSASVAPTFQVSGIPHTVILGPGNVIEDVHVGYQPGSGETMQTTLQQMLDGTWKRATEEAPAQ
;
A
#
# COMPACT_ATOMS: atom_id res chain seq x y z
N ARG A 1 -24.61 32.84 -23.13
CA ARG A 1 -25.46 31.62 -23.22
C ARG A 1 -25.29 30.93 -24.57
N ASN A 2 -24.75 29.72 -24.77
CA ASN A 2 -23.94 28.76 -23.96
C ASN A 2 -23.80 29.01 -22.46
N GLY A 3 -24.16 28.00 -21.63
CA GLY A 3 -24.17 28.03 -20.14
C GLY A 3 -23.38 29.19 -19.51
N ASP A 4 -24.10 30.27 -19.23
CA ASP A 4 -23.77 31.50 -18.49
C ASP A 4 -22.39 32.17 -18.62
N PHE A 5 -21.64 31.91 -19.70
CA PHE A 5 -20.42 32.67 -20.03
C PHE A 5 -20.41 33.14 -21.50
N ASP A 6 -20.44 34.47 -21.69
CA ASP A 6 -20.25 35.12 -23.00
C ASP A 6 -18.79 35.55 -23.21
N LEU A 7 -18.32 35.49 -24.45
CA LEU A 7 -16.91 35.69 -24.80
C LEU A 7 -16.55 37.19 -24.83
N THR A 8 -15.64 37.62 -23.94
CA THR A 8 -15.25 39.03 -23.77
C THR A 8 -13.80 39.26 -24.19
N LEU A 9 -13.56 40.16 -25.15
CA LEU A 9 -12.21 40.55 -25.60
C LEU A 9 -11.64 41.65 -24.70
N GLN A 10 -10.71 41.33 -23.80
CA GLN A 10 -10.23 42.29 -22.78
C GLN A 10 -9.03 43.16 -23.20
N ARG A 11 -8.22 42.78 -24.18
CA ARG A 11 -7.16 43.61 -24.78
C ARG A 11 -6.91 43.30 -26.25
N LEU A 12 -6.66 44.34 -27.03
CA LEU A 12 -6.17 44.30 -28.40
C LEU A 12 -5.14 45.44 -28.56
N HIS A 13 -4.00 45.16 -29.19
CA HIS A 13 -3.00 46.19 -29.48
C HIS A 13 -2.38 45.95 -30.86
N VAL A 14 -2.37 46.99 -31.70
CA VAL A 14 -1.76 46.98 -33.04
C VAL A 14 -0.65 48.03 -33.02
N SER A 15 0.60 47.59 -33.06
CA SER A 15 1.76 48.46 -32.82
C SER A 15 2.21 49.27 -34.04
N HIS A 16 2.05 48.76 -35.26
CA HIS A 16 2.29 49.52 -36.49
C HIS A 16 1.60 48.90 -37.72
N TRP A 17 1.14 49.73 -38.66
CA TRP A 17 0.66 49.32 -39.98
C TRP A 17 0.98 50.44 -41.00
N ASP A 18 1.73 50.11 -42.05
CA ASP A 18 2.20 51.06 -43.08
C ASP A 18 1.20 51.27 -44.25
N GLY A 19 -0.02 50.73 -44.12
CA GLY A 19 -1.08 50.79 -45.13
C GLY A 19 -0.85 49.93 -46.39
N LYS A 20 0.20 49.10 -46.45
CA LYS A 20 0.44 48.20 -47.59
C LYS A 20 0.15 46.76 -47.24
N ASN A 21 -0.41 46.01 -48.19
CA ASN A 21 -0.52 44.57 -48.05
C ASN A 21 0.89 43.94 -48.09
N PRO A 22 1.19 42.95 -47.22
CA PRO A 22 2.38 42.14 -47.37
C PRO A 22 2.46 41.54 -48.77
N ARG A 23 3.63 41.60 -49.42
CA ARG A 23 3.86 40.92 -50.71
C ARG A 23 3.97 39.42 -50.48
N ILE A 24 2.82 38.75 -50.46
CA ILE A 24 2.73 37.28 -50.44
C ILE A 24 3.41 36.74 -51.70
N VAL A 25 4.37 35.83 -51.53
CA VAL A 25 4.97 35.08 -52.64
C VAL A 25 3.99 33.97 -53.03
N SER A 26 3.16 34.24 -54.05
CA SER A 26 2.23 33.26 -54.62
C SER A 26 2.77 32.70 -55.94
N GLY A 27 3.26 31.46 -55.94
CA GLY A 27 3.62 30.72 -57.15
C GLY A 27 4.54 29.52 -56.91
N GLU A 28 4.49 28.52 -57.79
CA GLU A 28 5.27 27.24 -57.73
C GLU A 28 6.79 27.39 -57.99
N ASN A 29 7.36 28.57 -57.75
CA ASN A 29 8.75 28.84 -58.08
C ASN A 29 9.65 28.72 -56.85
N SER A 30 10.78 28.03 -57.04
CA SER A 30 11.84 27.90 -56.04
C SER A 30 12.60 29.22 -55.91
N ARG A 31 12.93 29.64 -54.68
CA ARG A 31 13.85 30.76 -54.43
C ARG A 31 15.28 30.23 -54.33
N ILE A 32 16.21 30.90 -54.97
CA ILE A 32 17.61 30.50 -55.06
C ILE A 32 18.47 31.73 -54.78
N GLU A 33 19.37 31.63 -53.83
CA GLU A 33 20.26 32.70 -53.40
C GLU A 33 21.70 32.30 -53.68
N LEU A 34 22.46 33.22 -54.26
CA LEU A 34 23.86 33.04 -54.61
C LEU A 34 24.78 33.70 -53.57
N ALA A 35 26.06 33.32 -53.57
CA ALA A 35 27.06 33.81 -52.62
C ALA A 35 27.32 35.33 -52.69
N ASP A 36 26.94 35.99 -53.78
CA ASP A 36 27.00 37.45 -53.95
C ASP A 36 25.72 38.18 -53.48
N GLY A 37 24.74 37.45 -52.95
CA GLY A 37 23.42 37.98 -52.54
C GLY A 37 22.39 38.08 -53.67
N THR A 38 22.73 37.63 -54.90
CA THR A 38 21.78 37.60 -56.02
C THR A 38 20.66 36.59 -55.76
N LEU A 39 19.42 37.01 -56.01
CA LEU A 39 18.22 36.19 -55.82
C LEU A 39 17.54 35.86 -57.15
N HIS A 40 17.39 34.56 -57.41
CA HIS A 40 16.66 34.02 -58.55
C HIS A 40 15.38 33.30 -58.09
N PHE A 41 14.35 33.37 -58.92
CA PHE A 41 13.06 32.71 -58.68
C PHE A 41 12.69 31.89 -59.92
N GLY A 42 12.64 30.57 -59.78
CA GLY A 42 12.54 29.66 -60.92
C GLY A 42 12.40 28.20 -60.52
N LYS A 43 12.46 27.27 -61.48
CA LYS A 43 12.34 25.83 -61.24
C LYS A 43 13.67 25.13 -61.46
N VAL A 44 14.06 24.26 -60.54
CA VAL A 44 15.24 23.40 -60.72
C VAL A 44 14.91 22.35 -61.79
N GLN A 45 15.67 22.32 -62.88
CA GLN A 45 15.51 21.30 -63.93
C GLN A 45 16.36 20.06 -63.66
N GLY A 46 17.55 20.22 -63.09
CA GLY A 46 18.45 19.09 -62.81
C GLY A 46 19.77 19.51 -62.21
N PHE A 47 20.53 18.51 -61.77
CA PHE A 47 21.87 18.65 -61.21
C PHE A 47 22.77 17.55 -61.79
N ASP A 48 23.93 17.91 -62.33
CA ASP A 48 24.96 16.96 -62.76
C ASP A 48 26.00 16.80 -61.66
N ALA A 49 26.09 15.59 -61.09
CA ALA A 49 26.99 15.27 -59.99
C ALA A 49 28.47 15.24 -60.38
N ASN A 50 28.79 15.01 -61.66
CA ASN A 50 30.17 14.96 -62.15
C ASN A 50 30.73 16.37 -62.38
N SER A 51 29.96 17.27 -63.00
CA SER A 51 30.36 18.67 -63.20
C SER A 51 30.04 19.59 -62.02
N ARG A 52 29.16 19.15 -61.10
CA ARG A 52 28.64 19.90 -59.94
C ARG A 52 27.94 21.21 -60.33
N VAL A 53 27.20 21.18 -61.43
CA VAL A 53 26.42 22.32 -61.94
C VAL A 53 24.92 22.06 -61.76
N LEU A 54 24.22 23.09 -61.27
CA LEU A 54 22.78 23.13 -61.06
C LEU A 54 22.13 23.89 -62.23
N THR A 55 21.16 23.27 -62.90
CA THR A 55 20.47 23.85 -64.06
C THR A 55 19.06 24.30 -63.67
N LEU A 56 18.74 25.56 -63.92
CA LEU A 56 17.59 26.28 -63.40
C LEU A 56 16.84 26.98 -64.53
N THR A 57 15.51 26.92 -64.55
CA THR A 57 14.68 27.77 -65.42
C THR A 57 14.18 28.97 -64.62
N VAL A 58 14.63 30.17 -64.98
CA VAL A 58 14.30 31.44 -64.33
C VAL A 58 13.59 32.31 -65.37
N GLY A 59 12.27 32.47 -65.22
CA GLY A 59 11.42 32.98 -66.31
C GLY A 59 11.40 31.99 -67.48
N GLU A 60 11.69 32.47 -68.69
CA GLU A 60 11.83 31.63 -69.89
C GLU A 60 13.28 31.18 -70.17
N ALA A 61 14.25 31.66 -69.39
CA ALA A 61 15.67 31.38 -69.61
C ALA A 61 16.16 30.21 -68.73
N THR A 62 17.01 29.35 -69.30
CA THR A 62 17.74 28.32 -68.54
C THR A 62 19.14 28.83 -68.20
N ILE A 63 19.47 28.87 -66.91
CA ILE A 63 20.78 29.25 -66.38
C ILE A 63 21.46 28.05 -65.72
N ALA A 64 22.79 28.00 -65.81
CA ALA A 64 23.62 26.95 -65.23
C ALA A 64 24.54 27.59 -64.17
N VAL A 65 24.40 27.14 -62.92
CA VAL A 65 25.07 27.73 -61.75
C VAL A 65 25.97 26.68 -61.10
N PRO A 66 27.27 26.95 -60.87
CA PRO A 66 28.13 26.03 -60.11
C PRO A 66 27.60 25.90 -58.68
N TYR A 67 27.42 24.67 -58.19
CA TYR A 67 26.80 24.41 -56.89
C TYR A 67 27.49 25.12 -55.72
N LYS A 68 28.82 25.32 -55.80
CA LYS A 68 29.62 26.05 -54.79
C LYS A 68 29.21 27.52 -54.60
N ASP A 69 28.53 28.12 -55.59
CA ASP A 69 28.18 29.54 -55.61
C ASP A 69 26.71 29.77 -55.16
N VAL A 70 25.99 28.70 -54.77
CA VAL A 70 24.62 28.73 -54.24
C VAL A 70 24.65 28.68 -52.71
N THR A 71 24.09 29.69 -52.05
CA THR A 71 24.02 29.79 -50.58
C THR A 71 22.69 29.35 -49.99
N SER A 72 21.57 29.52 -50.71
CA SER A 72 20.29 28.93 -50.31
C SER A 72 19.47 28.46 -51.51
N LEU A 73 18.74 27.35 -51.33
CA LEU A 73 17.86 26.78 -52.35
C LEU A 73 16.56 26.32 -51.67
N ILE A 74 15.52 27.12 -51.82
CA ILE A 74 14.19 26.89 -51.28
C ILE A 74 13.31 26.41 -52.43
N ILE A 75 13.23 25.09 -52.61
CA ILE A 75 12.28 24.49 -53.55
C ILE A 75 10.88 24.62 -52.93
N SER A 76 9.89 25.00 -53.74
CA SER A 76 8.51 25.22 -53.30
C SER A 76 7.94 23.92 -52.71
N GLY A 77 7.76 23.90 -51.38
CA GLY A 77 7.52 22.70 -50.58
C GLY A 77 8.73 22.37 -49.70
N GLN A 78 8.92 23.13 -48.61
CA GLN A 78 10.02 22.86 -47.67
C GLN A 78 9.69 21.70 -46.73
N SER A 79 10.41 20.60 -46.92
CA SER A 79 10.67 19.60 -45.89
C SER A 79 11.86 20.06 -45.03
N LEU A 80 11.73 19.99 -43.70
CA LEU A 80 12.86 20.06 -42.78
C LEU A 80 13.42 18.64 -42.58
N ALA A 81 14.69 18.44 -42.91
CA ALA A 81 15.37 17.18 -42.68
C ALA A 81 15.60 16.94 -41.19
N GLY A 82 15.20 15.77 -40.69
CA GLY A 82 15.26 15.41 -39.27
C GLY A 82 14.35 14.23 -38.87
N ALA A 83 13.36 13.88 -39.71
CA ALA A 83 12.48 12.74 -39.49
C ALA A 83 13.17 11.39 -39.77
N ALA A 84 13.92 10.88 -38.79
CA ALA A 84 14.25 9.44 -38.74
C ALA A 84 12.99 8.63 -38.42
N GLU A 85 12.83 7.47 -39.07
CA GLU A 85 11.55 6.77 -39.24
C GLU A 85 10.85 6.33 -37.94
N ARG A 86 9.62 6.82 -37.69
CA ARG A 86 8.63 6.18 -36.79
C ARG A 86 7.18 6.39 -37.29
N GLY A 87 6.50 5.30 -37.68
CA GLY A 87 5.05 5.26 -37.91
C GLY A 87 4.59 4.92 -39.34
N ARG A 88 3.51 4.15 -39.47
CA ARG A 88 2.94 3.63 -40.76
C ARG A 88 2.07 4.67 -41.51
N GLY A 89 2.35 5.95 -41.32
CA GLY A 89 1.61 7.11 -41.84
C GLY A 89 1.55 8.25 -40.81
N TRP A 90 1.68 9.50 -41.25
CA TRP A 90 1.74 10.65 -40.34
C TRP A 90 1.47 12.02 -40.99
N LEU A 91 1.07 12.97 -40.16
CA LEU A 91 0.79 14.38 -40.45
C LEU A 91 1.59 15.24 -39.45
N SER A 92 2.29 16.27 -39.91
CA SER A 92 2.95 17.26 -39.03
C SER A 92 2.59 18.68 -39.44
N TRP A 93 2.47 19.61 -38.49
CA TRP A 93 2.10 21.02 -38.69
C TRP A 93 3.28 21.97 -38.40
N GLN A 94 3.21 23.19 -38.92
CA GLN A 94 4.28 24.19 -38.83
C GLN A 94 4.55 24.72 -37.42
N ASP A 95 3.64 24.45 -36.47
CA ASP A 95 3.78 24.72 -35.03
C ASP A 95 4.49 23.59 -34.26
N GLY A 96 4.87 22.50 -34.94
CA GLY A 96 5.46 21.30 -34.33
C GLY A 96 4.44 20.22 -33.95
N GLY A 97 3.14 20.44 -34.21
CA GLY A 97 2.13 19.40 -34.02
C GLY A 97 2.41 18.15 -34.88
N LEU A 98 2.08 16.97 -34.35
CA LEU A 98 2.26 15.68 -35.05
C LEU A 98 1.09 14.73 -34.73
N VAL A 99 0.54 14.10 -35.77
CA VAL A 99 -0.47 13.05 -35.67
C VAL A 99 0.00 11.84 -36.48
N SER A 100 0.15 10.69 -35.82
CA SER A 100 0.58 9.43 -36.46
C SER A 100 -0.55 8.41 -36.52
N GLY A 101 -0.71 7.72 -37.65
CA GLY A 101 -1.78 6.75 -37.85
C GLY A 101 -1.95 6.38 -39.33
N SER A 102 -3.09 5.78 -39.68
CA SER A 102 -3.43 5.50 -41.08
C SER A 102 -4.30 6.61 -41.66
N LEU A 103 -3.92 7.17 -42.80
CA LEU A 103 -4.80 8.08 -43.56
C LEU A 103 -6.04 7.30 -44.05
N VAL A 104 -7.22 7.81 -43.72
CA VAL A 104 -8.51 7.21 -44.10
C VAL A 104 -9.10 7.90 -45.33
N SER A 105 -9.07 9.23 -45.38
CA SER A 105 -9.51 10.03 -46.54
C SER A 105 -9.00 11.48 -46.45
N VAL A 106 -8.99 12.22 -47.56
CA VAL A 106 -8.76 13.68 -47.58
C VAL A 106 -9.82 14.32 -48.46
N ASN A 107 -10.69 15.15 -47.88
CA ASN A 107 -11.75 15.88 -48.58
C ASN A 107 -11.82 17.32 -48.03
N GLU A 108 -12.06 18.31 -48.89
CA GLU A 108 -12.38 19.69 -48.50
C GLU A 108 -11.42 20.33 -47.47
N GLY A 109 -10.13 20.07 -47.58
CA GLY A 109 -9.12 20.61 -46.65
C GLY A 109 -9.00 19.88 -45.31
N ILE A 110 -9.63 18.71 -45.17
CA ILE A 110 -9.60 17.88 -43.97
C ILE A 110 -9.12 16.47 -44.32
N ALA A 111 -8.04 16.03 -43.66
CA ALA A 111 -7.57 14.66 -43.65
C ALA A 111 -8.21 13.91 -42.47
N MET A 112 -8.92 12.82 -42.74
CA MET A 112 -9.38 11.88 -41.73
C MET A 112 -8.23 10.90 -41.42
N PHE A 113 -7.68 10.94 -40.20
CA PHE A 113 -6.54 10.11 -39.81
C PHE A 113 -6.90 9.17 -38.65
N LYS A 114 -6.82 7.86 -38.86
CA LYS A 114 -7.08 6.87 -37.81
C LYS A 114 -5.81 6.64 -37.00
N ALA A 115 -5.71 7.34 -35.89
CA ALA A 115 -4.66 7.16 -34.89
C ALA A 115 -4.98 5.97 -33.95
N PRO A 116 -3.97 5.22 -33.46
CA PRO A 116 -4.20 4.09 -32.54
C PRO A 116 -4.73 4.54 -31.16
N TYR A 117 -4.55 5.80 -30.81
CA TYR A 117 -5.02 6.43 -29.56
C TYR A 117 -6.39 7.11 -29.68
N SER A 118 -7.09 6.97 -30.82
CA SER A 118 -8.45 7.50 -31.00
C SER A 118 -9.39 6.42 -31.53
N PRO A 119 -10.54 6.13 -30.87
CA PRO A 119 -11.48 5.12 -31.36
C PRO A 119 -12.16 5.53 -32.66
N GLU A 120 -12.36 6.84 -32.88
CA GLU A 120 -12.85 7.41 -34.14
C GLU A 120 -11.72 8.09 -34.94
N PRO A 121 -11.75 8.12 -36.28
CA PRO A 121 -10.75 8.82 -37.09
C PRO A 121 -10.74 10.33 -36.80
N LEU A 122 -9.55 10.87 -36.55
CA LEU A 122 -9.32 12.28 -36.24
C LEU A 122 -9.56 13.15 -37.47
N LYS A 123 -10.31 14.25 -37.30
CA LYS A 123 -10.45 15.32 -38.29
C LYS A 123 -9.25 16.26 -38.20
N CYS A 124 -8.27 16.04 -39.05
CA CYS A 124 -7.04 16.82 -39.11
C CYS A 124 -7.15 17.86 -40.25
N SER A 125 -7.10 19.15 -39.97
CA SER A 125 -7.05 20.16 -41.04
C SER A 125 -5.70 20.10 -41.76
N ILE A 126 -5.72 20.12 -43.10
CA ILE A 126 -4.48 20.18 -43.89
C ILE A 126 -3.95 21.62 -44.06
N SER A 127 -4.71 22.63 -43.59
CA SER A 127 -4.19 23.99 -43.47
C SER A 127 -3.15 24.06 -42.35
N GLY A 128 -2.00 24.67 -42.64
CA GLY A 128 -0.86 24.75 -41.70
C GLY A 128 -0.02 23.47 -41.61
N LEU A 129 -0.31 22.45 -42.44
CA LEU A 129 0.47 21.22 -42.49
C LEU A 129 1.89 21.49 -43.01
N ALA A 130 2.90 21.04 -42.27
CA ALA A 130 4.31 21.05 -42.66
C ALA A 130 4.68 19.81 -43.48
N LEU A 131 4.22 18.61 -43.11
CA LEU A 131 4.47 17.38 -43.87
C LEU A 131 3.32 16.34 -43.77
N LEU A 132 3.19 15.52 -44.82
CA LEU A 132 2.33 14.33 -44.88
C LEU A 132 3.16 13.14 -45.35
N GLY A 133 3.29 12.11 -44.52
CA GLY A 133 3.95 10.85 -44.84
C GLY A 133 2.95 9.73 -45.13
N LEU A 134 3.05 9.11 -46.31
CA LEU A 134 2.23 7.96 -46.74
C LEU A 134 3.10 6.79 -47.18
N SER A 135 3.00 5.65 -46.50
CA SER A 135 3.71 4.42 -46.86
C SER A 135 2.97 3.63 -47.94
N ARG A 136 3.69 3.12 -48.96
CA ARG A 136 3.17 2.04 -49.81
C ARG A 136 3.01 0.77 -48.96
N GLY A 137 1.86 0.12 -49.09
CA GLY A 137 1.41 -0.88 -48.12
C GLY A 137 2.11 -2.23 -48.19
N ALA A 138 2.06 -2.95 -47.07
CA ALA A 138 2.15 -4.40 -47.00
C ALA A 138 1.16 -4.91 -45.95
N ALA A 139 0.44 -5.98 -46.31
CA ALA A 139 -0.43 -6.84 -45.48
C ALA A 139 -1.46 -6.18 -44.54
N THR A 140 -2.72 -6.32 -44.93
CA THR A 140 -3.89 -6.36 -44.05
C THR A 140 -3.78 -7.50 -43.02
N ASP A 141 -3.74 -7.19 -41.73
CA ASP A 141 -4.28 -8.10 -40.70
C ASP A 141 -4.75 -7.31 -39.45
N PRO A 142 -6.06 -7.28 -39.15
CA PRO A 142 -6.58 -6.57 -37.97
C PRO A 142 -6.12 -7.14 -36.62
N GLU A 143 -5.65 -8.38 -36.55
CA GLU A 143 -5.35 -9.07 -35.28
C GLU A 143 -4.08 -8.56 -34.56
N THR A 144 -3.22 -7.79 -35.24
CA THR A 144 -1.95 -7.29 -34.67
C THR A 144 -1.99 -5.83 -34.21
N ALA A 145 -3.12 -5.12 -34.36
CA ALA A 145 -3.24 -3.69 -34.04
C ALA A 145 -3.31 -3.36 -32.53
N GLY A 146 -3.20 -4.36 -31.64
CA GLY A 146 -3.45 -4.24 -30.19
C GLY A 146 -2.26 -4.56 -29.28
N LYS A 147 -1.04 -4.69 -29.79
CA LYS A 147 0.17 -4.94 -28.97
C LYS A 147 1.27 -3.91 -29.24
N VAL A 148 1.28 -2.85 -28.43
CA VAL A 148 2.53 -2.15 -28.12
C VAL A 148 3.39 -3.15 -27.32
N PRO A 149 4.66 -3.39 -27.68
CA PRO A 149 5.54 -4.23 -26.87
C PRO A 149 5.66 -3.66 -25.45
N ALA A 150 5.70 -4.53 -24.44
CA ALA A 150 5.59 -4.14 -23.02
C ALA A 150 6.76 -3.28 -22.46
N GLY A 151 7.74 -2.88 -23.29
CA GLY A 151 8.89 -2.05 -22.93
C GLY A 151 8.91 -0.62 -23.52
N ASP A 152 7.82 -0.14 -24.12
CA ASP A 152 7.78 1.20 -24.76
C ASP A 152 6.66 2.11 -24.23
N THR A 153 6.19 1.85 -23.00
CA THR A 153 5.26 2.75 -22.29
C THR A 153 6.00 4.01 -21.86
N PRO A 154 5.50 5.23 -22.15
CA PRO A 154 6.14 6.47 -21.72
C PRO A 154 5.93 6.74 -20.23
N ASP A 155 6.98 7.30 -19.61
CA ASP A 155 6.92 7.93 -18.29
C ASP A 155 5.87 9.06 -18.28
N ARG A 156 5.44 9.45 -17.07
CA ARG A 156 4.46 10.52 -16.86
C ARG A 156 4.99 11.59 -15.91
N LEU A 157 4.85 12.84 -16.31
CA LEU A 157 5.08 14.02 -15.49
C LEU A 157 3.73 14.65 -15.15
N PHE A 158 3.39 14.69 -13.86
CA PHE A 158 2.21 15.32 -13.32
C PHE A 158 2.58 16.65 -12.67
N HIS A 159 1.74 17.67 -12.86
CA HIS A 159 1.87 18.99 -12.26
C HIS A 159 0.46 19.59 -12.11
N GLU A 160 0.27 20.57 -11.21
CA GLU A 160 -1.03 21.24 -11.01
C GLU A 160 -1.64 21.79 -12.32
N LYS A 161 -0.81 22.24 -13.26
CA LYS A 161 -1.22 22.80 -14.56
C LYS A 161 -1.45 21.75 -15.67
N GLY A 162 -1.22 20.46 -15.43
CA GLY A 162 -1.44 19.40 -16.42
C GLY A 162 -0.55 18.16 -16.28
N THR A 163 -0.66 17.23 -17.24
CA THR A 163 0.15 16.00 -17.28
C THR A 163 0.82 15.87 -18.66
N LEU A 164 2.10 15.53 -18.68
CA LEU A 164 2.89 15.26 -19.87
C LEU A 164 3.33 13.79 -19.90
N GLN A 165 3.34 13.19 -21.09
CA GLN A 165 3.97 11.89 -21.34
C GLN A 165 5.35 12.11 -21.96
N GLY A 166 6.29 11.18 -21.74
CA GLY A 166 7.66 11.31 -22.21
C GLY A 166 8.59 10.25 -21.65
N ARG A 167 9.87 10.58 -21.52
CA ARG A 167 10.86 9.81 -20.75
C ARG A 167 11.73 10.76 -19.92
N LEU A 168 11.98 10.40 -18.66
CA LEU A 168 12.95 11.06 -17.81
C LEU A 168 14.37 10.73 -18.29
N VAL A 169 15.20 11.76 -18.48
CA VAL A 169 16.59 11.56 -18.92
C VAL A 169 17.45 11.32 -17.70
N VAL A 170 17.71 10.03 -17.43
CA VAL A 170 18.54 9.53 -16.32
C VAL A 170 20.00 9.30 -16.71
N GLU A 171 20.34 9.49 -17.99
CA GLU A 171 21.70 9.38 -18.53
C GLU A 171 22.05 10.64 -19.33
N GLY A 172 22.55 11.64 -18.62
CA GLY A 172 23.01 12.93 -19.16
C GLY A 172 24.51 13.14 -18.95
N ALA A 173 24.99 14.31 -19.37
CA ALA A 173 26.34 14.75 -19.02
C ALA A 173 26.48 14.99 -17.51
N ALA A 174 27.72 14.92 -16.99
CA ALA A 174 28.06 14.90 -15.56
C ALA A 174 27.39 15.99 -14.68
N ASP A 175 27.09 17.14 -15.28
CA ASP A 175 26.55 18.33 -14.61
C ASP A 175 25.19 18.79 -15.22
N ALA A 176 24.49 17.91 -15.93
CA ALA A 176 23.19 18.23 -16.53
C ALA A 176 22.07 18.28 -15.47
N PRO A 177 21.22 19.33 -15.46
CA PRO A 177 20.01 19.36 -14.62
C PRO A 177 19.00 18.29 -15.07
N ILE A 178 17.98 18.04 -14.25
CA ILE A 178 16.93 17.06 -14.57
C ILE A 178 16.26 17.42 -15.90
N GLN A 179 16.32 16.47 -16.82
CA GLN A 179 15.89 16.62 -18.20
C GLN A 179 14.73 15.68 -18.53
N TRP A 180 13.86 16.14 -19.43
CA TRP A 180 12.66 15.43 -19.86
C TRP A 180 12.55 15.47 -21.38
N THR A 181 12.42 14.30 -21.98
CA THR A 181 12.10 14.16 -23.41
C THR A 181 10.61 13.90 -23.52
N PRO A 182 9.76 14.89 -23.88
CA PRO A 182 8.33 14.65 -24.03
C PRO A 182 8.06 13.63 -25.13
N LEU A 183 6.93 12.93 -25.08
CA LEU A 183 6.57 11.90 -26.05
C LEU A 183 6.43 12.52 -27.45
N GLY A 184 7.26 12.07 -28.40
CA GLY A 184 7.37 12.67 -29.73
C GLY A 184 8.33 13.87 -29.82
N GLY A 185 8.91 14.32 -28.70
CA GLY A 185 9.97 15.32 -28.67
C GLY A 185 11.29 14.77 -29.18
N LEU A 186 12.02 15.59 -29.96
CA LEU A 186 13.29 15.21 -30.58
C LEU A 186 14.50 15.37 -29.65
N ASN A 187 14.41 16.23 -28.65
CA ASN A 187 15.49 16.55 -27.71
C ASN A 187 15.01 16.48 -26.27
N ALA A 188 15.95 16.21 -25.37
CA ALA A 188 15.80 16.37 -23.93
C ALA A 188 15.72 17.86 -23.57
N SER A 189 14.64 18.27 -22.91
CA SER A 189 14.46 19.63 -22.40
C SER A 189 14.77 19.69 -20.90
N THR A 190 15.57 20.68 -20.49
CA THR A 190 15.70 21.00 -19.05
C THR A 190 14.37 21.55 -18.56
N LEU A 191 13.84 21.01 -17.46
CA LEU A 191 12.62 21.53 -16.88
C LEU A 191 12.92 22.66 -15.90
N GLN A 192 12.24 23.79 -16.05
CA GLN A 192 12.31 24.95 -15.15
C GLN A 192 10.96 25.14 -14.44
N GLY A 193 10.98 25.67 -13.22
CA GLY A 193 9.75 25.92 -12.44
C GLY A 193 8.99 24.64 -12.06
N ILE A 194 9.72 23.57 -11.73
CA ILE A 194 9.17 22.24 -11.39
C ILE A 194 8.65 22.13 -9.94
N GLU A 195 8.25 23.24 -9.34
CA GLU A 195 7.63 23.24 -8.02
C GLU A 195 6.34 22.41 -8.04
N ASN A 196 6.19 21.51 -7.07
CA ASN A 196 5.06 20.60 -6.91
C ASN A 196 4.82 19.66 -8.13
N ALA A 197 5.87 19.33 -8.86
CA ALA A 197 5.84 18.33 -9.93
C ALA A 197 6.13 16.91 -9.40
N ARG A 198 5.53 15.91 -10.06
CA ARG A 198 5.73 14.48 -9.80
C ARG A 198 6.03 13.74 -11.09
N PHE A 199 7.16 13.05 -11.14
CA PHE A 199 7.57 12.17 -12.22
C PHE A 199 7.29 10.73 -11.82
N VAL A 200 6.73 9.94 -12.73
CA VAL A 200 6.46 8.51 -12.54
C VAL A 200 7.00 7.76 -13.76
N ARG A 201 7.97 6.87 -13.54
CA ARG A 201 8.56 6.06 -14.60
C ARG A 201 7.71 4.83 -14.92
N ALA A 202 7.66 4.47 -16.20
CA ALA A 202 6.76 3.44 -16.71
C ALA A 202 7.45 2.10 -17.02
N SER A 203 8.74 2.12 -17.37
CA SER A 203 9.56 0.91 -17.62
C SER A 203 11.05 1.16 -17.34
N ASP A 204 11.85 0.09 -17.46
CA ASP A 204 13.32 0.12 -17.41
C ASP A 204 13.91 0.63 -16.07
N VAL A 205 13.17 0.51 -14.97
CA VAL A 205 13.65 0.89 -13.63
C VAL A 205 14.53 -0.21 -13.08
N MET A 206 15.76 0.12 -12.69
CA MET A 206 16.67 -0.83 -12.02
C MET A 206 16.22 -1.07 -10.58
N HIS A 207 16.00 -2.32 -10.21
CA HIS A 207 15.79 -2.71 -8.82
C HIS A 207 17.15 -2.90 -8.13
N LEU A 208 17.39 -2.20 -7.01
CA LEU A 208 18.59 -2.45 -6.20
C LEU A 208 18.57 -3.89 -5.65
N SER A 209 17.39 -4.49 -5.51
CA SER A 209 17.23 -5.87 -5.08
C SER A 209 17.72 -6.93 -6.07
N GLU A 210 17.87 -6.57 -7.35
CA GLU A 210 18.41 -7.47 -8.39
C GLU A 210 19.93 -7.70 -8.26
N ASN A 211 20.58 -7.05 -7.29
CA ASN A 211 21.96 -7.32 -6.90
C ASN A 211 22.03 -8.08 -5.55
N PRO A 212 22.21 -9.42 -5.56
CA PRO A 212 22.25 -10.22 -4.33
C PRO A 212 23.39 -9.84 -3.38
N GLU A 213 24.54 -9.39 -3.89
CA GLU A 213 25.68 -8.97 -3.07
C GLU A 213 25.37 -7.69 -2.30
N LEU A 214 24.66 -6.75 -2.93
CA LEU A 214 24.23 -5.49 -2.29
C LEU A 214 23.25 -5.75 -1.14
N LEU A 215 22.26 -6.62 -1.33
CA LEU A 215 21.31 -6.98 -0.28
C LEU A 215 21.97 -7.78 0.85
N ALA A 216 22.88 -8.71 0.54
CA ALA A 216 23.65 -9.43 1.55
C ALA A 216 24.56 -8.49 2.37
N ALA A 217 25.07 -7.42 1.75
CA ALA A 217 25.85 -6.39 2.42
C ALA A 217 25.00 -5.49 3.34
N PHE A 218 23.75 -5.19 2.98
CA PHE A 218 22.86 -4.28 3.71
C PHE A 218 21.49 -4.94 3.98
N PRO A 219 21.41 -5.86 4.95
CA PRO A 219 20.26 -6.73 5.12
C PRO A 219 19.07 -6.13 5.88
N ASP A 220 19.22 -4.93 6.44
CA ASP A 220 18.23 -4.26 7.27
C ASP A 220 17.66 -3.03 6.52
N VAL A 221 16.50 -2.51 6.93
CA VAL A 221 15.90 -1.29 6.35
C VAL A 221 15.53 -0.31 7.44
N ILE A 222 16.07 0.91 7.35
CA ILE A 222 15.74 2.01 8.26
C ILE A 222 14.66 2.91 7.66
N TYR A 223 13.77 3.38 8.53
CA TYR A 223 12.76 4.40 8.27
C TYR A 223 13.06 5.62 9.13
N LEU A 224 13.07 6.79 8.51
CA LEU A 224 13.29 8.08 9.17
C LEU A 224 11.99 8.89 9.23
N LYS A 225 11.86 9.78 10.21
CA LYS A 225 10.66 10.61 10.43
C LYS A 225 10.43 11.69 9.36
N ASN A 226 11.37 11.89 8.44
CA ASN A 226 11.20 12.70 7.23
C ASN A 226 10.69 11.89 6.02
N ASN A 227 10.27 10.64 6.23
CA ASN A 227 9.80 9.68 5.22
C ASN A 227 10.89 9.13 4.28
N ASP A 228 12.17 9.30 4.63
CA ASP A 228 13.26 8.59 3.95
C ASP A 228 13.38 7.14 4.44
N VAL A 229 13.63 6.23 3.51
CA VAL A 229 13.67 4.78 3.74
C VAL A 229 14.87 4.21 3.01
N LEU A 230 15.81 3.57 3.73
CA LEU A 230 17.13 3.23 3.21
C LEU A 230 17.48 1.77 3.51
N PRO A 231 18.17 1.06 2.59
CA PRO A 231 18.86 -0.17 2.92
C PRO A 231 20.05 0.15 3.83
N CYS A 232 20.26 -0.66 4.85
CA CYS A 232 21.34 -0.51 5.80
C CYS A 232 21.81 -1.85 6.38
N ARG A 233 22.90 -1.80 7.12
CA ARG A 233 23.27 -2.82 8.12
C ARG A 233 23.24 -2.12 9.47
N LEU A 234 22.37 -2.58 10.37
CA LEU A 234 22.34 -2.13 11.76
C LEU A 234 23.49 -2.79 12.52
N GLU A 235 24.39 -1.98 13.05
CA GLU A 235 25.61 -2.40 13.73
C GLU A 235 25.43 -2.38 15.25
N ALA A 236 24.81 -1.31 15.77
CA ALA A 236 24.40 -1.21 17.17
C ALA A 236 23.11 -0.40 17.33
N CYS A 237 22.39 -0.64 18.43
CA CYS A 237 21.19 0.11 18.82
C CYS A 237 21.22 0.36 20.34
N THR A 238 20.72 1.51 20.78
CA THR A 238 20.65 1.94 22.18
C THR A 238 19.35 2.74 22.40
N GLU A 239 19.09 3.19 23.63
CA GLU A 239 17.98 4.13 23.87
C GLU A 239 18.17 5.47 23.14
N GLU A 240 19.41 5.95 23.03
CA GLU A 240 19.74 7.27 22.45
C GLU A 240 19.72 7.29 20.92
N GLY A 241 19.99 6.16 20.28
CA GLY A 241 20.11 6.09 18.82
C GLY A 241 20.71 4.79 18.30
N ILE A 242 21.15 4.81 17.05
CA ILE A 242 21.71 3.66 16.32
C ILE A 242 23.07 3.97 15.68
N GLN A 243 23.82 2.90 15.41
CA GLN A 243 24.94 2.87 14.50
C GLN A 243 24.61 1.96 13.31
N PHE A 244 24.89 2.42 12.10
CA PHE A 244 24.56 1.70 10.87
C PHE A 244 25.51 2.05 9.72
N THR A 245 25.57 1.17 8.72
CA THR A 245 26.16 1.46 7.41
C THR A 245 25.10 1.38 6.31
N SER A 246 25.20 2.19 5.27
CA SER A 246 24.27 2.22 4.12
C SER A 246 25.01 2.53 2.83
N PRO A 247 24.59 1.99 1.66
CA PRO A 247 25.21 2.29 0.38
C PRO A 247 24.76 3.64 -0.21
N LEU A 248 23.79 4.32 0.42
CA LEU A 248 23.16 5.53 -0.11
C LEU A 248 23.62 6.82 0.59
N THR A 249 24.32 6.73 1.74
CA THR A 249 24.76 7.87 2.57
C THR A 249 26.12 7.60 3.24
N GLU A 250 26.90 8.67 3.49
CA GLU A 250 28.11 8.63 4.32
C GLU A 250 27.83 8.66 5.84
N VAL A 251 26.62 9.00 6.27
CA VAL A 251 26.21 9.04 7.69
C VAL A 251 26.23 7.63 8.30
N ARG A 252 26.63 7.54 9.57
CA ARG A 252 26.79 6.26 10.31
C ARG A 252 26.01 6.19 11.63
N THR A 253 25.45 7.31 12.07
CA THR A 253 24.79 7.45 13.38
C THR A 253 23.52 8.26 13.23
N PHE A 254 22.44 7.81 13.85
CA PHE A 254 21.23 8.62 14.04
C PHE A 254 20.81 8.62 15.50
N ALA A 255 20.41 9.78 16.00
CA ALA A 255 19.75 9.93 17.28
C ALA A 255 18.25 9.58 17.15
N ARG A 256 17.65 9.10 18.24
CA ARG A 256 16.27 8.56 18.34
C ARG A 256 15.18 9.48 17.78
N GLU A 257 15.38 10.79 17.78
CA GLU A 257 14.44 11.78 17.30
C GLU A 257 14.22 11.73 15.78
N HIS A 258 15.21 11.26 15.01
CA HIS A 258 15.13 11.15 13.55
C HIS A 258 14.65 9.76 13.08
N ILE A 259 14.73 8.74 13.94
CA ILE A 259 14.42 7.35 13.61
C ILE A 259 12.94 7.08 13.82
N ARG A 260 12.29 6.43 12.85
CA ARG A 260 10.93 5.93 12.97
C ARG A 260 10.92 4.43 13.28
N ALA A 261 11.66 3.63 12.51
CA ALA A 261 11.78 2.19 12.70
C ALA A 261 13.02 1.61 12.01
N VAL A 262 13.39 0.38 12.37
CA VAL A 262 14.33 -0.47 11.62
C VAL A 262 13.73 -1.87 11.47
N GLU A 263 13.61 -2.35 10.24
CA GLU A 263 13.32 -3.75 9.94
C GLU A 263 14.63 -4.53 9.80
N LEU A 264 14.77 -5.61 10.55
CA LEU A 264 15.96 -6.46 10.62
C LEU A 264 15.84 -7.62 9.63
N SER A 265 16.93 -7.95 8.94
CA SER A 265 16.95 -9.04 7.94
C SER A 265 15.89 -8.91 6.83
N ALA A 266 15.42 -7.67 6.58
CA ALA A 266 14.50 -7.28 5.51
C ALA A 266 15.13 -7.34 4.09
N ALA A 267 16.36 -7.85 3.97
CA ALA A 267 17.05 -8.19 2.71
C ALA A 267 16.21 -9.02 1.73
N GLY A 268 15.16 -9.68 2.21
CA GLY A 268 14.17 -10.37 1.40
C GLY A 268 13.31 -9.48 0.49
N ARG A 269 13.45 -8.14 0.50
CA ARG A 269 12.75 -7.23 -0.43
C ARG A 269 13.23 -7.35 -1.86
N ILE A 270 12.88 -8.46 -2.50
CA ILE A 270 13.26 -8.75 -3.88
C ILE A 270 12.03 -8.55 -4.76
N HIS A 271 12.13 -7.63 -5.72
CA HIS A 271 11.19 -7.59 -6.84
C HIS A 271 11.37 -8.89 -7.64
N GLN A 272 10.32 -9.69 -7.71
CA GLN A 272 10.29 -10.96 -8.44
C GLN A 272 9.25 -10.84 -9.54
N SER A 273 9.65 -11.06 -10.79
CA SER A 273 8.75 -10.97 -11.94
C SER A 273 8.79 -12.19 -12.87
N GLY A 274 7.63 -12.46 -13.48
CA GLY A 274 7.37 -13.62 -14.31
C GLY A 274 7.44 -14.95 -13.55
N PHE A 275 7.50 -16.04 -14.32
CA PHE A 275 7.66 -17.40 -13.80
C PHE A 275 9.06 -17.95 -14.12
N GLY A 276 10.00 -17.04 -14.36
CA GLY A 276 11.40 -17.28 -14.71
C GLY A 276 12.24 -17.82 -13.56
N ALA A 277 11.92 -17.41 -12.34
CA ALA A 277 12.69 -17.68 -11.12
C ALA A 277 12.87 -19.18 -10.83
N ASP A 278 14.05 -19.54 -10.34
CA ASP A 278 14.36 -20.92 -9.96
C ASP A 278 13.68 -21.28 -8.63
N GLY A 279 12.75 -22.23 -8.70
CA GLY A 279 11.92 -22.66 -7.57
C GLY A 279 10.49 -23.03 -7.97
N TRP A 280 10.03 -22.55 -9.14
CA TRP A 280 8.73 -22.90 -9.70
C TRP A 280 8.63 -24.41 -10.03
N LYS A 281 7.68 -25.10 -9.37
CA LYS A 281 7.38 -26.53 -9.55
C LYS A 281 5.94 -26.70 -10.05
N GLY A 282 5.81 -27.28 -11.24
CA GLY A 282 4.51 -27.63 -11.83
C GLY A 282 4.14 -29.10 -11.58
N PHE A 283 3.03 -29.33 -10.89
CA PHE A 283 2.43 -30.64 -10.67
C PHE A 283 1.42 -30.94 -11.80
N SER A 284 1.94 -31.45 -12.91
CA SER A 284 1.18 -31.80 -14.13
C SER A 284 1.58 -33.19 -14.63
N SER A 285 0.65 -33.90 -15.29
CA SER A 285 0.93 -35.16 -15.99
C SER A 285 1.62 -34.98 -17.36
N LYS A 286 1.69 -33.74 -17.86
CA LYS A 286 2.45 -33.35 -19.06
C LYS A 286 3.07 -31.97 -18.86
N GLN A 287 4.39 -31.91 -18.74
CA GLN A 287 5.14 -30.65 -18.78
C GLN A 287 5.46 -30.29 -20.23
N GLU A 288 4.78 -29.27 -20.78
CA GLU A 288 5.26 -28.57 -21.98
C GLU A 288 6.26 -27.49 -21.54
N LYS A 289 7.35 -27.31 -22.30
CA LYS A 289 8.33 -26.24 -22.05
C LYS A 289 7.71 -24.87 -22.40
N SER A 290 7.02 -24.28 -21.43
CA SER A 290 6.65 -22.85 -21.45
C SER A 290 7.91 -21.97 -21.45
N ASP A 291 7.81 -20.77 -22.03
CA ASP A 291 8.86 -19.75 -22.06
C ASP A 291 9.14 -19.07 -20.70
N ARG A 292 8.52 -19.58 -19.63
CA ARG A 292 8.55 -19.05 -18.25
C ARG A 292 7.93 -17.65 -18.08
N THR A 293 7.21 -17.12 -19.07
CA THR A 293 6.47 -15.84 -18.94
C THR A 293 4.99 -16.02 -18.63
N VAL A 294 4.41 -17.20 -18.94
CA VAL A 294 3.00 -17.53 -18.73
C VAL A 294 2.84 -18.90 -18.06
N LEU A 295 2.00 -18.98 -17.04
CA LEU A 295 1.45 -20.24 -16.53
C LEU A 295 0.11 -20.54 -17.21
N ALA A 296 -0.01 -21.71 -17.83
CA ALA A 296 -1.23 -22.17 -18.46
C ALA A 296 -1.80 -23.40 -17.74
N PHE A 297 -3.09 -23.34 -17.43
CA PHE A 297 -3.83 -24.33 -16.65
C PHE A 297 -4.84 -25.04 -17.54
N ARG A 298 -4.51 -26.26 -17.97
CA ARG A 298 -5.37 -27.11 -18.81
C ARG A 298 -5.88 -28.28 -17.97
N GLY A 299 -7.12 -28.19 -17.48
CA GLY A 299 -7.69 -29.14 -16.51
C GLY A 299 -7.12 -28.94 -15.10
N THR A 300 -7.19 -29.96 -14.25
CA THR A 300 -6.67 -29.88 -12.87
C THR A 300 -5.14 -29.83 -12.87
N THR A 301 -4.59 -28.65 -12.62
CA THR A 301 -3.13 -28.38 -12.64
C THR A 301 -2.76 -27.42 -11.52
N GLN A 302 -1.58 -27.63 -10.93
CA GLN A 302 -1.02 -26.76 -9.88
C GLN A 302 0.42 -26.37 -10.22
N TYR A 303 0.77 -25.11 -9.97
CA TYR A 303 2.15 -24.62 -9.92
C TYR A 303 2.41 -24.00 -8.55
N SER A 304 3.62 -24.15 -8.04
CA SER A 304 4.01 -23.65 -6.72
C SER A 304 5.42 -23.10 -6.73
N HIS A 305 5.71 -22.15 -5.85
CA HIS A 305 7.05 -21.69 -5.54
C HIS A 305 7.16 -21.50 -4.03
N PRO A 306 8.14 -22.10 -3.33
CA PRO A 306 8.19 -22.10 -1.87
C PRO A 306 8.65 -20.78 -1.24
N GLU A 307 9.36 -19.92 -1.98
CA GLU A 307 10.07 -18.75 -1.43
C GLU A 307 9.88 -17.44 -2.26
N ILE A 308 8.77 -17.27 -3.00
CA ILE A 308 8.59 -16.09 -3.89
C ILE A 308 7.79 -14.94 -3.28
N LEU A 309 7.08 -15.15 -2.16
CA LEU A 309 6.38 -14.09 -1.43
C LEU A 309 7.38 -13.29 -0.60
N THR A 310 8.18 -12.51 -1.31
CA THR A 310 9.25 -11.61 -0.87
C THR A 310 8.77 -10.17 -0.66
N GLY A 311 7.47 -9.92 -0.87
CA GLY A 311 6.81 -8.64 -0.68
C GLY A 311 5.34 -8.81 -0.34
N ASP A 312 4.70 -7.70 0.02
CA ASP A 312 3.30 -7.65 0.46
C ASP A 312 2.29 -7.57 -0.70
N THR A 313 2.74 -7.16 -1.89
CA THR A 313 1.89 -6.93 -3.05
C THR A 313 2.19 -7.94 -4.14
N VAL A 314 1.25 -8.83 -4.42
CA VAL A 314 1.29 -9.75 -5.57
C VAL A 314 0.39 -9.21 -6.67
N ARG A 315 0.88 -9.13 -7.90
CA ARG A 315 0.08 -8.81 -9.10
C ARG A 315 0.18 -9.94 -10.12
N PHE A 316 -0.88 -10.12 -10.90
CA PHE A 316 -0.87 -10.92 -12.12
C PHE A 316 -2.06 -10.58 -13.01
N HIS A 317 -1.87 -10.71 -14.32
CA HIS A 317 -2.95 -10.63 -15.30
C HIS A 317 -3.56 -12.01 -15.53
N LEU A 318 -4.89 -12.10 -15.43
CA LEU A 318 -5.68 -13.32 -15.53
C LEU A 318 -6.53 -13.32 -16.81
N GLU A 319 -6.41 -14.38 -17.62
CA GLU A 319 -7.22 -14.61 -18.84
C GLU A 319 -7.91 -15.97 -18.77
N TRP A 320 -9.19 -16.04 -19.21
CA TRP A 320 -9.95 -17.29 -19.30
C TRP A 320 -10.95 -17.32 -20.46
N PRO A 321 -11.38 -18.50 -20.95
CA PRO A 321 -12.32 -18.56 -22.06
C PRO A 321 -13.71 -18.02 -21.72
N LYS A 322 -14.26 -17.24 -22.65
CA LYS A 322 -15.63 -16.68 -22.62
C LYS A 322 -16.75 -17.72 -22.59
N GLN A 323 -16.45 -19.01 -22.77
CA GLN A 323 -17.41 -20.13 -22.82
C GLN A 323 -17.13 -21.24 -21.79
N SER A 324 -16.20 -21.05 -20.86
CA SER A 324 -15.89 -22.04 -19.81
C SER A 324 -16.18 -21.49 -18.43
N TRP A 325 -16.53 -22.40 -17.51
CA TRP A 325 -16.42 -22.15 -16.08
C TRP A 325 -15.09 -22.73 -15.58
N ALA A 326 -14.35 -21.95 -14.80
CA ALA A 326 -13.12 -22.39 -14.17
C ALA A 326 -13.03 -21.84 -12.76
N SER A 327 -12.26 -22.50 -11.90
CA SER A 327 -11.77 -21.90 -10.67
C SER A 327 -10.27 -21.74 -10.70
N LEU A 328 -9.77 -20.70 -10.02
CA LEU A 328 -8.37 -20.53 -9.65
C LEU A 328 -8.30 -20.37 -8.14
N THR A 329 -7.50 -21.18 -7.47
CA THR A 329 -7.19 -21.07 -6.05
C THR A 329 -5.75 -20.60 -5.93
N VAL A 330 -5.53 -19.55 -5.15
CA VAL A 330 -4.22 -19.03 -4.78
C VAL A 330 -3.98 -19.32 -3.31
N SER A 331 -3.03 -20.19 -3.02
CA SER A 331 -2.56 -20.49 -1.66
C SER A 331 -1.41 -19.53 -1.35
N MET A 332 -1.69 -18.45 -0.64
CA MET A 332 -0.68 -17.51 -0.14
C MET A 332 -0.10 -17.99 1.18
N PHE A 333 1.17 -17.66 1.45
CA PHE A 333 1.93 -18.10 2.61
C PHE A 333 1.91 -19.64 2.78
N SER A 334 2.09 -20.34 1.67
CA SER A 334 2.16 -21.81 1.66
C SER A 334 3.59 -22.32 1.92
N ASN A 335 3.72 -23.56 2.35
CA ASN A 335 4.99 -24.30 2.42
C ASN A 335 5.46 -24.83 1.04
N GLY A 336 4.75 -24.49 -0.04
CA GLY A 336 5.04 -24.91 -1.41
C GLY A 336 4.75 -26.38 -1.71
N GLN A 337 4.09 -27.12 -0.81
CA GLN A 337 3.62 -28.48 -1.07
C GLN A 337 2.31 -28.48 -1.85
N ARG A 338 1.94 -29.68 -2.30
CA ARG A 338 0.61 -29.96 -2.83
C ARG A 338 -0.35 -30.18 -1.66
N ASP A 339 -1.57 -29.65 -1.77
CA ASP A 339 -2.65 -29.81 -0.79
C ASP A 339 -2.27 -29.30 0.62
N ASP A 340 -1.61 -28.13 0.67
CA ASP A 340 -1.18 -27.45 1.90
C ASP A 340 -2.37 -26.84 2.69
N GLU A 341 -2.62 -27.34 3.89
CA GLU A 341 -3.69 -26.86 4.78
C GLU A 341 -3.28 -25.61 5.59
N ASP A 342 -1.97 -25.40 5.82
CA ASP A 342 -1.42 -24.26 6.59
C ASP A 342 -1.08 -23.07 5.68
N CYS A 343 -2.05 -22.66 4.86
CA CYS A 343 -1.95 -21.50 3.97
C CYS A 343 -3.18 -20.58 4.09
N THR A 344 -3.13 -19.42 3.43
CA THR A 344 -4.29 -18.53 3.27
C THR A 344 -4.83 -18.62 1.84
N LEU A 345 -6.11 -18.94 1.68
CA LEU A 345 -6.73 -19.20 0.38
C LEU A 345 -7.42 -17.95 -0.20
N VAL A 346 -7.07 -17.59 -1.43
CA VAL A 346 -7.80 -16.63 -2.26
C VAL A 346 -8.32 -17.36 -3.49
N CYS A 347 -9.64 -17.57 -3.54
CA CYS A 347 -10.30 -18.37 -4.56
C CYS A 347 -11.10 -17.49 -5.53
N PHE A 348 -10.89 -17.68 -6.82
CA PHE A 348 -11.61 -17.01 -7.90
C PHE A 348 -12.47 -18.01 -8.64
N SER A 349 -13.79 -17.81 -8.62
CA SER A 349 -14.72 -18.46 -9.53
C SER A 349 -14.85 -17.62 -10.79
N LEU A 350 -14.52 -18.19 -11.94
CA LEU A 350 -14.41 -17.50 -13.22
C LEU A 350 -15.61 -17.84 -14.11
N LEU A 351 -16.39 -16.81 -14.45
CA LEU A 351 -17.59 -16.88 -15.27
C LEU A 351 -17.40 -16.02 -16.54
N PRO A 352 -18.25 -16.15 -17.58
CA PRO A 352 -18.20 -15.25 -18.73
C PRO A 352 -18.40 -13.78 -18.32
N ASN A 353 -17.37 -12.93 -18.51
CA ASN A 353 -17.35 -11.51 -18.13
C ASN A 353 -17.64 -11.21 -16.64
N GLN A 354 -17.52 -12.18 -15.74
CA GLN A 354 -17.70 -12.00 -14.30
C GLN A 354 -16.73 -12.88 -13.51
N MET A 355 -16.34 -12.46 -12.32
CA MET A 355 -15.65 -13.31 -11.35
C MET A 355 -16.22 -13.14 -9.95
N GLN A 356 -16.18 -14.19 -9.14
CA GLN A 356 -16.54 -14.15 -7.72
C GLN A 356 -15.32 -14.53 -6.87
N ILE A 357 -15.02 -13.73 -5.86
CA ILE A 357 -13.88 -13.90 -4.96
C ILE A 357 -14.35 -14.56 -3.66
N LEU A 358 -13.68 -15.64 -3.26
CA LEU A 358 -13.99 -16.49 -2.13
C LEU A 358 -12.72 -16.71 -1.28
N ASP A 359 -12.93 -17.04 -0.01
CA ASP A 359 -11.93 -17.40 1.00
C ASP A 359 -11.79 -18.93 1.18
N ARG A 360 -12.61 -19.70 0.45
CA ARG A 360 -12.65 -21.16 0.47
C ARG A 360 -12.79 -21.72 -0.95
N PRO A 361 -12.29 -22.94 -1.24
CA PRO A 361 -12.50 -23.58 -2.54
C PRO A 361 -13.99 -23.85 -2.78
N MET A 362 -14.48 -23.66 -4.00
CA MET A 362 -15.83 -24.08 -4.37
C MET A 362 -15.95 -25.61 -4.36
N GLN A 363 -17.01 -26.13 -3.74
CA GLN A 363 -17.28 -27.56 -3.82
C GLN A 363 -17.76 -27.95 -5.21
N GLN A 364 -17.42 -29.17 -5.65
CA GLN A 364 -17.79 -29.68 -6.98
C GLN A 364 -19.32 -29.65 -7.22
N ASN A 365 -20.12 -29.88 -6.18
CA ASN A 365 -21.57 -29.78 -6.22
C ASN A 365 -22.08 -28.33 -6.39
N GLU A 366 -21.39 -27.33 -5.82
CA GLU A 366 -21.75 -25.91 -6.00
C GLU A 366 -21.49 -25.47 -7.45
N MET A 367 -20.37 -25.91 -8.05
CA MET A 367 -20.11 -25.70 -9.49
C MET A 367 -21.19 -26.36 -10.36
N ILE A 368 -21.60 -27.59 -10.05
CA ILE A 368 -22.65 -28.32 -10.79
C ILE A 368 -24.05 -27.73 -10.58
N MET A 369 -24.34 -27.11 -9.43
CA MET A 369 -25.60 -26.39 -9.23
C MET A 369 -25.62 -25.03 -9.93
N GLY A 370 -24.51 -24.28 -9.93
CA GLY A 370 -24.36 -23.04 -10.70
C GLY A 370 -24.64 -23.24 -12.20
N LEU A 371 -24.22 -24.40 -12.74
CA LEU A 371 -24.52 -24.85 -14.11
C LEU A 371 -26.01 -25.09 -14.40
N ARG A 372 -26.84 -25.35 -13.38
CA ARG A 372 -28.27 -25.69 -13.53
C ARG A 372 -29.24 -24.56 -13.13
N MET A 373 -28.83 -23.65 -12.25
CA MET A 373 -29.70 -22.67 -11.56
C MET A 373 -29.41 -21.21 -11.97
N GLY A 374 -29.14 -20.98 -13.27
CA GLY A 374 -29.01 -19.68 -13.94
C GLY A 374 -28.91 -18.43 -13.05
N HIS A 375 -27.68 -18.08 -12.62
CA HIS A 375 -27.33 -16.84 -11.90
C HIS A 375 -28.03 -16.55 -10.54
N GLN A 376 -28.97 -17.37 -10.05
CA GLN A 376 -29.84 -16.99 -8.93
C GLN A 376 -29.37 -17.39 -7.51
N ARG A 377 -28.26 -18.12 -7.36
CA ARG A 377 -27.60 -18.36 -6.07
C ARG A 377 -26.13 -17.94 -6.08
N VAL A 378 -25.90 -16.66 -6.40
CA VAL A 378 -24.67 -15.98 -6.00
C VAL A 378 -24.91 -15.42 -4.59
N ASP A 379 -23.98 -15.69 -3.69
CA ASP A 379 -24.04 -15.26 -2.29
C ASP A 379 -23.83 -13.73 -2.19
N ARG A 380 -24.92 -12.97 -2.39
CA ARG A 380 -24.90 -11.50 -2.47
C ARG A 380 -24.57 -10.83 -1.13
N GLU A 381 -24.75 -11.53 -0.02
CA GLU A 381 -24.62 -10.96 1.32
C GLU A 381 -23.15 -10.80 1.77
N ASN A 382 -22.22 -11.54 1.17
CA ASN A 382 -20.79 -11.55 1.53
C ASN A 382 -19.84 -10.83 0.54
N GLY A 383 -20.37 -10.13 -0.46
CA GLY A 383 -19.58 -9.35 -1.43
C GLY A 383 -18.72 -10.18 -2.40
N GLY A 384 -17.73 -9.54 -3.03
CA GLY A 384 -16.72 -10.22 -3.87
C GLY A 384 -17.13 -10.60 -5.31
N LEU A 385 -18.35 -10.28 -5.78
CA LEU A 385 -18.71 -10.42 -7.20
C LEU A 385 -18.28 -9.19 -8.01
N VAL A 386 -17.46 -9.39 -9.03
CA VAL A 386 -16.93 -8.32 -9.91
C VAL A 386 -17.31 -8.60 -11.36
N SER A 387 -17.78 -7.57 -12.07
CA SER A 387 -17.97 -7.61 -13.52
C SER A 387 -16.68 -7.18 -14.22
N VAL A 388 -16.20 -7.98 -15.16
CA VAL A 388 -14.90 -7.83 -15.83
C VAL A 388 -15.09 -7.84 -17.35
N LYS A 389 -14.16 -7.24 -18.11
CA LYS A 389 -14.32 -7.11 -19.56
C LYS A 389 -13.59 -8.23 -20.29
N ASP A 390 -14.24 -8.82 -21.29
CA ASP A 390 -13.65 -9.78 -22.23
C ASP A 390 -13.08 -11.07 -21.61
N SER A 391 -13.47 -11.42 -20.37
CA SER A 391 -12.87 -12.49 -19.55
C SER A 391 -11.35 -12.29 -19.32
N LYS A 392 -10.97 -11.04 -19.05
CA LYS A 392 -9.64 -10.62 -18.61
C LYS A 392 -9.76 -9.78 -17.34
N ALA A 393 -8.76 -9.86 -16.46
CA ALA A 393 -8.71 -9.04 -15.25
C ALA A 393 -7.27 -8.84 -14.77
N ASP A 394 -6.94 -7.63 -14.33
CA ASP A 394 -5.71 -7.37 -13.57
C ASP A 394 -5.99 -7.60 -12.08
N ILE A 395 -5.30 -8.57 -11.48
CA ILE A 395 -5.47 -8.95 -10.08
C ILE A 395 -4.32 -8.38 -9.26
N GLN A 396 -4.66 -7.75 -8.13
CA GLN A 396 -3.70 -7.33 -7.11
C GLN A 396 -4.14 -7.87 -5.75
N LEU A 397 -3.22 -8.54 -5.06
CA LEU A 397 -3.37 -9.03 -3.69
C LEU A 397 -2.40 -8.21 -2.81
N VAL A 398 -2.90 -7.53 -1.79
CA VAL A 398 -2.08 -6.77 -0.85
C VAL A 398 -2.25 -7.34 0.56
N ALA A 399 -1.21 -7.98 1.08
CA ALA A 399 -1.18 -8.54 2.42
C ALA A 399 -0.80 -7.45 3.44
N ARG A 400 -1.73 -7.04 4.29
CA ARG A 400 -1.57 -5.89 5.18
C ARG A 400 -2.53 -5.97 6.37
N ASP A 401 -2.04 -5.59 7.56
CA ASP A 401 -2.85 -5.43 8.78
C ASP A 401 -3.72 -6.69 9.07
N GLY A 402 -3.10 -7.88 8.97
CA GLY A 402 -3.74 -9.20 9.20
C GLY A 402 -4.65 -9.70 8.07
N ASN A 403 -4.72 -9.02 6.92
CA ASN A 403 -5.66 -9.29 5.84
C ASN A 403 -4.99 -9.32 4.46
N ILE A 404 -5.55 -10.07 3.51
CA ILE A 404 -5.27 -9.94 2.08
C ILE A 404 -6.40 -9.12 1.45
N ILE A 405 -6.07 -7.91 1.01
CA ILE A 405 -6.96 -7.04 0.25
C ILE A 405 -6.86 -7.43 -1.22
N VAL A 406 -7.94 -8.01 -1.76
CA VAL A 406 -8.06 -8.41 -3.16
C VAL A 406 -8.64 -7.26 -3.96
N SER A 407 -7.92 -6.79 -4.96
CA SER A 407 -8.35 -5.78 -5.92
C SER A 407 -8.38 -6.35 -7.35
N VAL A 408 -9.36 -5.90 -8.13
CA VAL A 408 -9.59 -6.29 -9.53
C VAL A 408 -9.70 -5.03 -10.37
N ASP A 409 -8.93 -4.95 -11.46
CA ASP A 409 -8.83 -3.78 -12.34
C ASP A 409 -8.61 -2.46 -11.57
N GLY A 410 -7.76 -2.53 -10.53
CA GLY A 410 -7.40 -1.41 -9.65
C GLY A 410 -8.45 -1.02 -8.60
N LYS A 411 -9.52 -1.81 -8.41
CA LYS A 411 -10.58 -1.54 -7.41
C LYS A 411 -10.63 -2.62 -6.33
N PRO A 412 -10.69 -2.26 -5.03
CA PRO A 412 -10.83 -3.23 -3.95
C PRO A 412 -12.18 -3.98 -4.08
N ALA A 413 -12.13 -5.30 -3.94
CA ALA A 413 -13.25 -6.20 -4.22
C ALA A 413 -13.57 -7.17 -3.06
N LYS A 414 -12.56 -7.61 -2.29
CA LYS A 414 -12.75 -8.39 -1.05
C LYS A 414 -11.57 -8.19 -0.09
N SER A 415 -11.80 -8.38 1.22
CA SER A 415 -10.75 -8.58 2.22
C SER A 415 -10.88 -10.00 2.80
N ILE A 416 -9.76 -10.69 2.99
CA ILE A 416 -9.70 -12.07 3.50
C ILE A 416 -8.71 -12.09 4.67
N LYS A 417 -9.11 -12.62 5.84
CA LYS A 417 -8.19 -12.70 6.99
C LYS A 417 -7.07 -13.69 6.71
N ILE A 418 -5.83 -13.33 7.05
CA ILE A 418 -4.66 -14.21 6.94
C ILE A 418 -4.75 -15.31 7.99
N ASN A 419 -4.46 -16.55 7.58
CA ASN A 419 -4.38 -17.69 8.50
C ASN A 419 -3.11 -17.57 9.38
N PRO A 420 -3.22 -17.45 10.71
CA PRO A 420 -2.05 -17.31 11.58
C PRO A 420 -1.07 -18.50 11.53
N SER A 421 -1.54 -19.73 11.25
CA SER A 421 -0.62 -20.90 11.14
C SER A 421 0.29 -20.81 9.90
N SER A 422 -0.11 -20.02 8.91
CA SER A 422 0.68 -19.73 7.70
C SER A 422 1.72 -18.60 7.90
N SER A 423 1.79 -17.99 9.08
CA SER A 423 2.71 -16.88 9.35
C SER A 423 4.18 -17.28 9.18
N GLY A 424 4.95 -16.45 8.49
CA GLY A 424 6.37 -16.70 8.20
C GLY A 424 6.67 -17.59 6.98
N HIS A 425 5.70 -18.34 6.44
CA HIS A 425 5.86 -19.01 5.14
C HIS A 425 5.99 -17.99 4.00
N ARG A 426 6.76 -18.34 2.96
CA ARG A 426 7.05 -17.46 1.80
C ARG A 426 6.58 -18.04 0.46
N GLY A 427 5.79 -19.12 0.49
CA GLY A 427 5.37 -19.80 -0.72
C GLY A 427 4.06 -19.30 -1.28
N ILE A 428 3.92 -19.39 -2.60
CA ILE A 428 2.64 -19.26 -3.30
C ILE A 428 2.38 -20.53 -4.10
N ALA A 429 1.13 -20.98 -4.13
CA ALA A 429 0.67 -21.95 -5.10
C ALA A 429 -0.57 -21.45 -5.86
N PHE A 430 -0.60 -21.76 -7.15
CA PHE A 430 -1.73 -21.54 -8.03
C PHE A 430 -2.28 -22.89 -8.46
N SER A 431 -3.55 -23.17 -8.14
CA SER A 431 -4.25 -24.41 -8.48
C SER A 431 -5.52 -24.10 -9.23
N SER A 432 -5.75 -24.69 -10.40
CA SER A 432 -6.97 -24.44 -11.18
C SER A 432 -7.74 -25.71 -11.49
N ILE A 433 -9.07 -25.59 -11.51
CA ILE A 433 -10.00 -26.63 -11.99
C ILE A 433 -10.81 -26.02 -13.15
N VAL A 434 -10.48 -26.41 -14.38
CA VAL A 434 -11.19 -25.96 -15.58
C VAL A 434 -12.29 -26.96 -15.95
N THR A 435 -13.55 -26.55 -15.85
CA THR A 435 -14.71 -27.39 -16.21
C THR A 435 -15.25 -26.95 -17.57
N ALA A 436 -14.84 -27.66 -18.63
CA ALA A 436 -15.27 -27.36 -19.99
C ALA A 436 -16.78 -27.60 -20.17
N VAL A 437 -17.51 -26.60 -20.64
CA VAL A 437 -18.91 -26.74 -21.07
C VAL A 437 -19.05 -26.35 -22.52
N GLY A 438 -18.97 -27.38 -23.37
CA GLY A 438 -19.17 -27.26 -24.80
C GLY A 438 -19.10 -28.62 -25.47
N ARG A 439 -20.24 -29.14 -25.93
CA ARG A 439 -20.25 -30.16 -26.98
C ARG A 439 -20.10 -29.43 -28.31
N VAL A 440 -18.91 -29.44 -28.90
CA VAL A 440 -18.70 -28.92 -30.25
C VAL A 440 -18.89 -30.09 -31.22
N ILE A 441 -19.82 -29.98 -32.15
CA ILE A 441 -19.96 -30.98 -33.21
C ILE A 441 -18.91 -30.67 -34.28
N VAL A 442 -17.93 -31.55 -34.44
CA VAL A 442 -16.93 -31.48 -35.52
C VAL A 442 -17.12 -32.73 -36.38
N ASN A 443 -17.36 -32.55 -37.68
CA ASN A 443 -17.63 -33.63 -38.64
C ASN A 443 -18.72 -34.64 -38.18
N GLY A 444 -19.79 -34.15 -37.55
CA GLY A 444 -20.89 -34.98 -37.04
C GLY A 444 -20.60 -35.75 -35.74
N GLN A 445 -19.38 -35.67 -35.21
CA GLN A 445 -19.02 -36.24 -33.91
C GLN A 445 -19.01 -35.17 -32.82
N VAL A 446 -19.50 -35.52 -31.64
CA VAL A 446 -19.41 -34.67 -30.44
C VAL A 446 -17.98 -34.71 -29.93
N ALA A 447 -17.23 -33.62 -30.16
CA ALA A 447 -15.93 -33.39 -29.57
C ALA A 447 -16.07 -32.43 -28.38
N GLN A 448 -15.47 -32.78 -27.25
CA GLN A 448 -15.03 -31.75 -26.30
C GLN A 448 -13.85 -31.04 -26.96
N ARG A 449 -14.00 -29.77 -27.35
CA ARG A 449 -12.82 -28.91 -27.44
C ARG A 449 -12.35 -28.69 -26.00
N ALA A 450 -11.08 -29.01 -25.73
CA ALA A 450 -10.39 -28.33 -24.66
C ALA A 450 -10.45 -26.84 -25.02
N GLY A 451 -11.18 -26.06 -24.22
CA GLY A 451 -11.02 -24.61 -24.26
C GLY A 451 -9.58 -24.28 -23.93
N ASP A 452 -9.10 -23.15 -24.42
CA ASP A 452 -7.84 -22.59 -23.96
C ASP A 452 -7.85 -22.52 -22.42
N GLY A 453 -6.70 -22.72 -21.78
CA GLY A 453 -6.67 -22.83 -20.32
C GLY A 453 -7.07 -21.53 -19.61
N VAL A 454 -7.16 -21.58 -18.29
CA VAL A 454 -6.89 -20.35 -17.52
C VAL A 454 -5.41 -20.02 -17.71
N THR A 455 -5.06 -18.75 -17.93
CA THR A 455 -3.68 -18.29 -18.05
C THR A 455 -3.38 -17.19 -17.06
N LEU A 456 -2.20 -17.26 -16.43
CA LEU A 456 -1.62 -16.20 -15.63
C LEU A 456 -0.37 -15.68 -16.33
N SER A 457 -0.25 -14.37 -16.43
CA SER A 457 0.87 -13.64 -17.03
C SER A 457 1.18 -12.38 -16.21
N HIS A 458 2.27 -11.69 -16.50
CA HIS A 458 2.66 -10.45 -15.80
C HIS A 458 2.65 -10.61 -14.27
N PHE A 459 3.14 -11.76 -13.78
CA PHE A 459 3.27 -12.00 -12.35
C PHE A 459 4.37 -11.11 -11.80
N GLU A 460 4.07 -10.37 -10.74
CA GLU A 460 5.01 -9.51 -10.03
C GLU A 460 4.78 -9.66 -8.52
N VAL A 461 5.87 -9.71 -7.76
CA VAL A 461 5.86 -9.50 -6.31
C VAL A 461 6.62 -8.20 -6.04
N ASP A 462 5.88 -7.21 -5.58
CA ASP A 462 6.35 -5.89 -5.20
C ASP A 462 6.31 -5.73 -3.67
N ASN A 463 7.14 -4.84 -3.14
CA ASN A 463 6.99 -4.31 -1.79
C ASN A 463 6.41 -2.89 -1.85
N LEU A 464 5.30 -2.64 -1.16
CA LEU A 464 4.96 -1.29 -0.73
C LEU A 464 5.99 -0.83 0.29
N SER A 465 6.47 0.42 0.14
CA SER A 465 7.32 1.09 1.12
C SER A 465 6.69 1.01 2.51
N GLY A 466 7.18 0.10 3.36
CA GLY A 466 6.66 -0.06 4.72
C GLY A 466 6.14 -1.43 5.14
N ALA A 467 5.80 -2.32 4.21
CA ALA A 467 4.80 -3.34 4.52
C ALA A 467 5.32 -4.70 5.02
N SER A 468 6.61 -5.00 4.85
CA SER A 468 7.16 -6.37 4.88
C SER A 468 6.79 -7.23 6.10
N ILE A 469 6.71 -6.61 7.29
CA ILE A 469 6.44 -7.29 8.57
C ILE A 469 5.03 -6.96 9.11
N ARG A 470 4.37 -5.93 8.57
CA ARG A 470 3.02 -5.51 8.99
C ARG A 470 1.91 -6.48 8.59
N GLN A 471 2.14 -7.31 7.58
CA GLN A 471 1.14 -8.22 7.03
C GLN A 471 0.55 -9.20 8.06
N PHE A 472 1.31 -9.62 9.07
CA PHE A 472 0.84 -10.56 10.11
C PHE A 472 0.32 -9.88 11.40
N ILE A 473 0.36 -8.55 11.48
CA ILE A 473 0.00 -7.83 12.72
C ILE A 473 -1.51 -7.58 12.75
N GLU A 474 -2.20 -8.12 13.75
CA GLU A 474 -3.59 -7.79 14.00
C GLU A 474 -3.75 -6.37 14.57
N GLU A 475 -4.73 -5.62 14.04
CA GLU A 475 -4.97 -4.22 14.41
C GLU A 475 -5.28 -4.06 15.91
N GLU A 476 -6.03 -4.99 16.52
CA GLU A 476 -6.34 -4.95 17.96
C GLU A 476 -5.08 -5.10 18.82
N SER A 477 -4.24 -6.10 18.53
CA SER A 477 -2.93 -6.30 19.18
C SER A 477 -2.04 -5.06 19.05
N ARG A 478 -2.05 -4.41 17.88
CA ARG A 478 -1.33 -3.15 17.64
C ARG A 478 -1.85 -2.01 18.51
N GLN A 479 -3.18 -1.83 18.61
CA GLN A 479 -3.79 -0.80 19.45
C GLN A 479 -3.53 -1.04 20.96
N ALA A 480 -3.63 -2.29 21.43
CA ALA A 480 -3.34 -2.66 22.81
C ALA A 480 -1.88 -2.36 23.18
N VAL A 481 -0.93 -2.66 22.27
CA VAL A 481 0.49 -2.33 22.45
C VAL A 481 0.74 -0.82 22.39
N LEU A 482 0.11 -0.07 21.49
CA LEU A 482 0.29 1.39 21.45
C LEU A 482 -0.37 2.13 22.64
N THR A 483 -1.26 1.47 23.40
CA THR A 483 -1.93 2.05 24.57
C THR A 483 -1.05 1.94 25.83
N ILE A 484 -0.44 3.05 26.25
CA ILE A 484 0.44 3.14 27.43
C ILE A 484 -0.39 3.01 28.72
N PRO A 485 -0.09 2.03 29.61
CA PRO A 485 -0.76 1.86 30.89
C PRO A 485 -0.54 3.05 31.82
N ARG A 486 -1.54 3.35 32.65
CA ARG A 486 -1.54 4.53 33.55
C ARG A 486 -0.31 4.59 34.46
N PHE A 487 0.20 3.45 34.94
CA PHE A 487 1.39 3.36 35.80
C PHE A 487 2.74 3.56 35.08
N ARG A 488 2.78 3.65 33.74
CA ARG A 488 3.98 4.00 32.95
C ARG A 488 3.93 5.43 32.38
N ARG A 489 3.02 6.30 32.86
CA ARG A 489 2.91 7.69 32.36
C ARG A 489 4.19 8.51 32.56
N ASP A 490 4.85 8.37 33.72
CA ASP A 490 6.07 9.13 34.05
C ASP A 490 7.34 8.54 33.42
N SER A 491 7.28 7.29 32.94
CA SER A 491 8.36 6.61 32.21
C SER A 491 7.76 5.76 31.08
N PRO A 492 7.27 6.41 30.01
CA PRO A 492 6.61 5.72 28.92
C PRO A 492 7.59 4.81 28.18
N PRO A 493 7.11 3.67 27.64
CA PRO A 493 7.92 2.83 26.77
C PRO A 493 8.30 3.60 25.50
N THR A 494 9.54 3.44 25.07
CA THR A 494 10.14 4.14 23.92
C THR A 494 10.16 3.29 22.66
N HIS A 495 9.90 1.98 22.77
CA HIS A 495 10.06 1.03 21.68
C HIS A 495 8.96 -0.04 21.65
N VAL A 496 8.70 -0.56 20.45
CA VAL A 496 8.02 -1.85 20.23
C VAL A 496 8.92 -2.72 19.36
N LEU A 497 9.14 -3.97 19.79
CA LEU A 497 9.72 -5.02 18.97
C LEU A 497 8.59 -5.81 18.31
N ILE A 498 8.82 -6.21 17.06
CA ILE A 498 7.92 -7.03 16.27
C ILE A 498 8.68 -8.28 15.87
N ALA A 499 8.16 -9.47 16.20
CA ALA A 499 8.72 -10.74 15.78
C ALA A 499 8.26 -11.12 14.35
N PRO A 500 8.98 -12.01 13.63
CA PRO A 500 8.63 -12.39 12.25
C PRO A 500 7.23 -13.00 12.05
N ASN A 501 6.62 -13.55 13.11
CA ASN A 501 5.26 -14.09 13.13
C ASN A 501 4.18 -13.03 13.41
N GLY A 502 4.56 -11.78 13.71
CA GLY A 502 3.64 -10.69 14.08
C GLY A 502 3.52 -10.41 15.57
N ASP A 503 4.13 -11.22 16.46
CA ASP A 503 4.08 -10.97 17.91
C ASP A 503 4.71 -9.61 18.26
N LEU A 504 4.08 -8.89 19.20
CA LEU A 504 4.46 -7.53 19.59
C LEU A 504 4.94 -7.49 21.05
N LEU A 505 6.10 -6.88 21.28
CA LEU A 505 6.66 -6.68 22.62
C LEU A 505 7.02 -5.21 22.85
N ARG A 506 6.31 -4.56 23.76
CA ARG A 506 6.53 -3.15 24.13
C ARG A 506 7.54 -2.99 25.25
N GLY A 507 8.36 -1.94 25.19
CA GLY A 507 9.34 -1.68 26.22
C GLY A 507 10.32 -0.57 25.88
N ARG A 508 11.58 -0.77 26.25
CA ARG A 508 12.72 0.14 26.05
C ARG A 508 13.92 -0.67 25.57
N MET A 509 14.52 -0.27 24.45
CA MET A 509 15.79 -0.84 24.00
C MET A 509 16.91 -0.44 24.96
N LEU A 510 17.60 -1.43 25.54
CA LEU A 510 18.80 -1.19 26.34
C LEU A 510 20.05 -1.30 25.47
N GLY A 511 20.10 -2.30 24.59
CA GLY A 511 21.21 -2.48 23.67
C GLY A 511 20.95 -3.51 22.58
N LEU A 512 21.57 -3.33 21.43
CA LEU A 512 21.81 -4.36 20.41
C LEU A 512 23.29 -4.35 20.10
N ASN A 513 23.97 -5.47 20.37
CA ASN A 513 25.40 -5.65 20.11
C ASN A 513 25.62 -6.99 19.41
N GLY A 514 25.95 -6.95 18.12
CA GLY A 514 26.12 -8.17 17.32
C GLY A 514 24.80 -8.93 17.11
N ASP A 515 24.69 -10.11 17.72
CA ASP A 515 23.54 -11.01 17.61
C ASP A 515 22.60 -10.99 18.83
N GLN A 516 22.92 -10.26 19.91
CA GLN A 516 22.03 -10.16 21.09
C GLN A 516 21.29 -8.83 21.16
N ILE A 517 20.03 -8.91 21.59
CA ILE A 517 19.18 -7.78 21.96
C ILE A 517 18.94 -7.82 23.47
N GLU A 518 19.16 -6.69 24.14
CA GLU A 518 18.78 -6.41 25.52
C GLU A 518 17.61 -5.44 25.54
N PHE A 519 16.49 -5.84 26.15
CA PHE A 519 15.24 -5.10 26.11
C PHE A 519 14.54 -5.10 27.46
N GLU A 520 14.23 -3.92 28.02
CA GLU A 520 13.37 -3.82 29.19
C GLU A 520 11.90 -3.91 28.75
N SER A 521 11.16 -4.90 29.24
CA SER A 521 9.70 -4.94 29.16
C SER A 521 9.12 -5.26 30.53
N ARG A 522 8.04 -4.57 30.93
CA ARG A 522 7.37 -4.78 32.24
C ARG A 522 8.30 -4.74 33.48
N LEU A 523 9.38 -3.95 33.42
CA LEU A 523 10.47 -3.86 34.43
C LEU A 523 11.40 -5.08 34.50
N GLU A 524 11.23 -6.08 33.63
CA GLU A 524 12.17 -7.18 33.43
C GLU A 524 13.15 -6.86 32.29
N THR A 525 14.43 -7.20 32.47
CA THR A 525 15.42 -7.16 31.39
C THR A 525 15.45 -8.50 30.67
N LEU A 526 14.98 -8.50 29.42
CA LEU A 526 14.96 -9.65 28.54
C LEU A 526 16.21 -9.65 27.65
N ARG A 527 16.75 -10.86 27.42
CA ARG A 527 17.86 -11.10 26.50
C ARG A 527 17.47 -12.19 25.49
N PHE A 528 17.65 -11.91 24.21
CA PHE A 528 17.38 -12.89 23.15
C PHE A 528 18.14 -12.56 21.86
N ASP A 529 18.26 -13.58 21.03
CA ASP A 529 18.89 -13.50 19.72
C ASP A 529 18.15 -12.55 18.75
N ARG A 530 18.92 -11.77 18.00
CA ARG A 530 18.48 -10.81 16.99
C ARG A 530 17.57 -11.43 15.95
N SER A 531 17.77 -12.70 15.59
CA SER A 531 16.91 -13.43 14.64
C SER A 531 15.45 -13.58 15.08
N ARG A 532 15.14 -13.40 16.38
CA ARG A 532 13.76 -13.40 16.90
C ARG A 532 13.02 -12.08 16.69
N VAL A 533 13.68 -11.03 16.22
CA VAL A 533 13.08 -9.72 15.96
C VAL A 533 13.08 -9.43 14.47
N GLY A 534 11.91 -9.23 13.90
CA GLY A 534 11.72 -8.72 12.54
C GLY A 534 11.83 -7.20 12.46
N ALA A 535 11.30 -6.45 13.43
CA ALA A 535 11.42 -4.99 13.44
C ALA A 535 11.52 -4.36 14.84
N ILE A 536 12.12 -3.17 14.88
CA ILE A 536 12.20 -2.28 16.04
C ILE A 536 11.51 -0.98 15.63
N VAL A 537 10.47 -0.57 16.37
CA VAL A 537 9.72 0.69 16.16
C VAL A 537 10.00 1.64 17.30
N TRP A 538 10.34 2.90 17.00
CA TRP A 538 10.53 3.95 17.99
C TRP A 538 9.19 4.67 18.22
N LEU A 539 8.80 4.79 19.49
CA LEU A 539 7.58 5.48 19.90
C LEU A 539 7.91 6.95 20.23
N ASP A 540 7.15 7.86 19.62
CA ASP A 540 7.12 9.25 20.05
C ASP A 540 6.45 9.36 21.44
N ALA A 541 6.93 10.29 22.27
CA ALA A 541 6.29 10.57 23.55
C ALA A 541 4.89 11.18 23.29
N PRO A 542 3.82 10.70 23.97
CA PRO A 542 2.49 11.29 23.80
C PRO A 542 2.50 12.78 24.17
N LYS A 543 1.82 13.62 23.39
CA LYS A 543 1.71 15.03 23.73
C LYS A 543 0.79 15.17 24.94
N LYS A 544 1.04 16.19 25.78
CA LYS A 544 0.19 16.47 26.96
C LYS A 544 -1.27 16.76 26.61
N GLU A 545 -1.58 17.07 25.36
CA GLU A 545 -2.93 17.35 24.85
C GLU A 545 -3.71 16.07 24.48
N ASP A 546 -3.03 14.92 24.32
CA ASP A 546 -3.67 13.63 23.97
C ASP A 546 -4.45 12.98 25.14
N THR A 547 -4.59 13.66 26.28
CA THR A 547 -5.20 13.12 27.51
C THR A 547 -6.73 13.10 27.52
N GLN A 548 -7.41 13.68 26.53
CA GLN A 548 -8.88 13.73 26.48
C GLN A 548 -9.42 13.38 25.09
N PRO A 549 -10.18 12.27 24.94
CA PRO A 549 -10.94 12.03 23.72
C PRO A 549 -12.09 13.03 23.64
N ALA A 550 -12.24 13.72 22.51
CA ALA A 550 -13.48 14.44 22.23
C ALA A 550 -14.65 13.44 22.19
N ALA A 551 -15.75 13.78 22.87
CA ALA A 551 -17.01 13.05 22.71
C ALA A 551 -17.45 13.12 21.24
N PRO A 552 -18.17 12.10 20.71
CA PRO A 552 -18.67 12.14 19.35
C PRO A 552 -19.77 13.21 19.23
N ALA A 553 -19.39 14.40 18.79
CA ALA A 553 -20.34 15.43 18.40
C ALA A 553 -21.02 15.00 17.09
N GLU A 554 -22.35 14.86 17.11
CA GLU A 554 -23.12 14.62 15.91
C GLU A 554 -23.03 15.83 14.96
N GLY A 555 -22.26 15.66 13.88
CA GLY A 555 -22.34 16.49 12.68
C GLY A 555 -21.77 17.90 12.77
N GLU A 556 -20.44 18.06 12.77
CA GLU A 556 -19.83 19.29 12.24
C GLU A 556 -18.52 19.08 11.48
N LYS A 557 -18.10 20.09 10.72
CA LYS A 557 -17.11 20.00 9.64
C LYS A 557 -15.66 20.11 10.12
N THR A 558 -14.75 19.51 9.34
CA THR A 558 -13.30 19.57 9.50
C THR A 558 -12.78 20.99 9.77
N PRO A 559 -12.11 21.25 10.92
CA PRO A 559 -11.41 22.51 11.14
C PRO A 559 -10.07 22.52 10.40
N ALA A 560 -9.71 23.68 9.85
CA ALA A 560 -8.41 23.88 9.20
C ALA A 560 -7.31 24.08 10.24
N LEU A 561 -6.16 23.43 10.03
CA LEU A 561 -4.96 23.59 10.85
C LEU A 561 -4.37 25.00 10.68
N GLN A 562 -4.11 25.70 11.78
CA GLN A 562 -3.21 26.86 11.83
C GLN A 562 -1.83 26.42 12.36
N PRO A 563 -0.73 27.02 11.89
CA PRO A 563 0.60 26.69 12.38
C PRO A 563 0.83 27.30 13.78
N THR A 564 1.47 26.56 14.67
CA THR A 564 2.01 27.09 15.93
C THR A 564 3.54 27.06 15.91
N GLU A 565 4.14 27.99 16.64
CA GLU A 565 5.49 28.50 16.41
C GLU A 565 6.63 27.53 16.77
N SER A 566 7.78 27.76 16.16
CA SER A 566 9.02 26.99 16.32
C SER A 566 9.75 27.31 17.62
N VAL A 567 10.51 26.32 18.12
CA VAL A 567 11.56 26.52 19.12
C VAL A 567 12.91 26.27 18.45
N GLU A 568 13.86 27.17 18.67
CA GLU A 568 15.14 27.22 17.96
C GLU A 568 16.04 26.01 18.24
N GLY A 569 16.61 25.42 17.18
CA GLY A 569 17.53 24.29 17.27
C GLY A 569 17.70 23.57 15.94
N PHE A 570 18.58 24.08 15.07
CA PHE A 570 18.89 23.53 13.73
C PHE A 570 17.70 23.40 12.76
N ALA A 571 16.94 24.49 12.60
CA ALA A 571 16.36 24.77 11.29
C ALA A 571 17.48 25.32 10.37
N PRO A 572 17.65 24.84 9.13
CA PRO A 572 18.45 25.55 8.15
C PRO A 572 17.68 26.80 7.70
N ASP A 573 18.23 27.99 7.97
CA ASP A 573 17.73 29.26 7.46
C ASP A 573 17.86 29.30 5.92
N ASN A 574 16.87 28.75 5.21
CA ASN A 574 16.48 29.05 3.83
C ASN A 574 15.30 28.14 3.42
N GLU A 575 14.08 28.65 3.48
CA GLU A 575 12.89 27.98 2.93
C GLU A 575 12.89 27.98 1.38
N ASP A 576 13.78 28.74 0.73
CA ASP A 576 13.84 28.98 -0.72
C ASP A 576 14.66 27.95 -1.54
N GLU A 577 15.28 26.92 -0.93
CA GLU A 577 16.08 25.95 -1.69
C GLU A 577 15.29 24.66 -2.03
N ALA A 578 14.98 24.53 -3.33
CA ALA A 578 14.22 23.42 -3.91
C ALA A 578 14.73 22.04 -3.48
N THR A 579 13.91 21.35 -2.69
CA THR A 579 14.17 19.97 -2.24
C THR A 579 13.53 18.96 -3.20
N LEU A 580 14.24 17.88 -3.47
CA LEU A 580 13.79 16.74 -4.26
C LEU A 580 13.68 15.50 -3.38
N GLN A 581 12.57 14.77 -3.52
CA GLN A 581 12.41 13.45 -2.94
C GLN A 581 12.39 12.41 -4.06
N ALA A 582 13.37 11.51 -4.06
CA ALA A 582 13.45 10.39 -4.98
C ALA A 582 12.87 9.14 -4.32
N GLN A 583 11.96 8.45 -5.01
CA GLN A 583 11.50 7.12 -4.63
C GLN A 583 12.08 6.09 -5.60
N LEU A 584 12.78 5.10 -5.06
CA LEU A 584 13.45 4.06 -5.82
C LEU A 584 12.54 2.84 -6.03
N ALA A 585 12.94 1.97 -6.95
CA ALA A 585 12.18 0.81 -7.39
C ALA A 585 11.72 -0.11 -6.25
N ASP A 586 12.61 -0.39 -5.30
CA ASP A 586 12.46 -1.33 -4.18
C ASP A 586 11.74 -0.72 -2.96
N GLY A 587 11.10 0.44 -3.14
CA GLY A 587 10.38 1.15 -2.09
C GLY A 587 11.25 1.98 -1.15
N PHE A 588 12.55 2.13 -1.44
CA PHE A 588 13.43 3.10 -0.77
C PHE A 588 13.10 4.55 -1.17
N SER A 589 13.39 5.51 -0.29
CA SER A 589 13.16 6.94 -0.52
C SER A 589 14.29 7.78 0.06
N ILE A 590 14.68 8.84 -0.64
CA ILE A 590 15.70 9.79 -0.18
C ILE A 590 15.29 11.22 -0.52
N SER A 591 15.36 12.11 0.48
CA SER A 591 15.06 13.53 0.36
C SER A 591 16.37 14.32 0.43
N MET A 592 16.67 15.09 -0.63
CA MET A 592 17.92 15.85 -0.75
C MET A 592 17.79 17.06 -1.69
N LYS A 593 18.77 17.94 -1.61
CA LYS A 593 19.05 18.93 -2.66
C LYS A 593 19.96 18.25 -3.70
N PRO A 594 19.50 18.04 -4.94
CA PRO A 594 20.31 17.38 -5.97
C PRO A 594 21.42 18.33 -6.43
N LEU A 595 22.65 17.82 -6.51
CA LEU A 595 23.81 18.61 -6.92
C LEU A 595 24.23 18.33 -8.37
N ARG A 596 24.28 17.05 -8.77
CA ARG A 596 24.77 16.64 -10.10
C ARG A 596 24.38 15.19 -10.47
N LEU A 597 24.57 14.82 -11.74
CA LEU A 597 24.32 13.48 -12.30
C LEU A 597 25.62 12.90 -12.87
N VAL A 598 26.38 12.14 -12.08
CA VAL A 598 27.71 11.65 -12.47
C VAL A 598 27.69 10.13 -12.66
N ASP A 599 28.22 9.65 -13.78
CA ASP A 599 28.33 8.22 -14.12
C ASP A 599 27.02 7.43 -13.93
N GLY A 600 25.89 8.05 -14.30
CA GLY A 600 24.56 7.46 -14.16
C GLY A 600 24.03 7.42 -12.72
N ARG A 601 24.64 8.15 -11.78
CA ARG A 601 24.20 8.31 -10.38
C ARG A 601 23.79 9.74 -10.09
N ILE A 602 22.69 9.91 -9.37
CA ILE A 602 22.31 11.21 -8.80
C ILE A 602 23.10 11.39 -7.50
N GLU A 603 23.80 12.51 -7.39
CA GLU A 603 24.48 12.93 -6.17
C GLU A 603 23.84 14.21 -5.62
N GLY A 604 23.74 14.29 -4.30
CA GLY A 604 23.14 15.44 -3.62
C GLY A 604 23.46 15.49 -2.14
N THR A 605 22.92 16.50 -1.46
CA THR A 605 23.06 16.69 -0.02
C THR A 605 21.71 16.76 0.67
N SER A 606 21.52 15.93 1.69
CA SER A 606 20.37 15.89 2.56
C SER A 606 20.72 16.52 3.91
N ALA A 607 19.75 17.19 4.54
CA ALA A 607 19.94 17.76 5.88
C ALA A 607 20.17 16.68 6.96
N LEU A 608 19.54 15.50 6.82
CA LEU A 608 19.72 14.37 7.74
C LEU A 608 20.78 13.37 7.28
N LEU A 609 20.90 13.16 5.96
CA LEU A 609 21.74 12.09 5.39
C LEU A 609 23.11 12.56 4.86
N GLY A 610 23.48 13.83 5.06
CA GLY A 610 24.75 14.36 4.57
C GLY A 610 24.85 14.22 3.05
N LYS A 611 25.99 13.77 2.51
CA LYS A 611 26.09 13.43 1.09
C LYS A 611 25.40 12.11 0.79
N CYS A 612 24.60 12.12 -0.27
CA CYS A 612 23.87 10.98 -0.78
C CYS A 612 24.24 10.69 -2.24
N SER A 613 24.25 9.41 -2.62
CA SER A 613 24.50 8.99 -4.02
C SER A 613 23.76 7.70 -4.35
N PHE A 614 22.99 7.67 -5.43
CA PHE A 614 22.20 6.50 -5.86
C PHE A 614 22.06 6.42 -7.39
N PRO A 615 21.88 5.22 -7.99
CA PRO A 615 21.74 5.09 -9.44
C PRO A 615 20.50 5.85 -9.96
N ALA A 616 20.67 6.70 -10.97
CA ALA A 616 19.57 7.44 -11.58
C ALA A 616 18.54 6.49 -12.22
N ARG A 617 19.00 5.36 -12.78
CA ARG A 617 18.14 4.30 -13.33
C ARG A 617 17.26 3.60 -12.27
N SER A 618 17.59 3.65 -10.97
CA SER A 618 16.77 3.03 -9.92
C SER A 618 15.63 3.90 -9.42
N VAL A 619 15.54 5.15 -9.90
CA VAL A 619 14.40 6.06 -9.66
C VAL A 619 13.14 5.48 -10.30
N LYS A 620 12.10 5.26 -9.50
CA LYS A 620 10.73 4.94 -9.95
C LYS A 620 9.87 6.21 -9.99
N GLU A 621 10.00 7.08 -9.00
CA GLU A 621 9.30 8.37 -8.96
C GLU A 621 10.22 9.49 -8.44
N LEU A 622 10.01 10.73 -8.91
CA LEU A 622 10.62 11.93 -8.34
C LEU A 622 9.52 12.92 -7.96
N PHE A 623 9.70 13.58 -6.82
CA PHE A 623 8.86 14.68 -6.36
C PHE A 623 9.73 15.91 -6.14
N THR A 624 9.25 17.07 -6.57
CA THR A 624 9.95 18.35 -6.42
C THR A 624 8.99 19.37 -5.81
N GLY A 625 9.44 20.16 -4.82
CA GLY A 625 8.57 21.07 -4.04
C GLY A 625 8.26 20.50 -2.65
N ASP A 626 7.09 20.87 -2.07
CA ASP A 626 6.74 20.43 -0.71
C ASP A 626 6.40 18.93 -0.67
N SER A 627 7.28 18.15 -0.06
CA SER A 627 7.11 16.70 0.09
C SER A 627 5.96 16.33 1.05
N LYS A 628 5.49 17.24 1.91
CA LYS A 628 4.43 16.98 2.89
C LYS A 628 3.08 16.63 2.24
N ALA A 629 2.82 17.12 1.03
CA ALA A 629 1.61 16.78 0.28
C ALA A 629 1.58 15.32 -0.22
N ASN A 630 2.72 14.63 -0.27
CA ASN A 630 2.88 13.32 -0.88
C ASN A 630 2.90 12.18 0.15
N GLN A 631 1.95 12.20 1.11
CA GLN A 631 1.78 11.12 2.10
C GLN A 631 1.31 9.80 1.45
N ARG A 632 2.25 9.07 0.83
CA ARG A 632 2.26 7.61 1.02
C ARG A 632 2.60 7.40 2.48
N LEU A 633 1.60 7.04 3.29
CA LEU A 633 1.76 6.70 4.71
C LEU A 633 2.99 5.82 4.88
N ALA A 634 4.10 6.39 5.40
CA ALA A 634 5.29 5.59 5.62
C ALA A 634 4.95 4.57 6.71
N ALA A 635 5.59 3.39 6.67
CA ALA A 635 5.36 2.48 7.77
C ALA A 635 5.81 3.12 9.08
N TYR A 636 5.02 2.76 10.08
CA TYR A 636 5.15 3.16 11.46
C TYR A 636 4.78 4.63 11.75
N ASP A 637 4.40 5.45 10.75
CA ASP A 637 3.80 6.78 11.01
C ASP A 637 2.51 6.71 11.84
N THR A 638 1.73 5.64 11.66
CA THR A 638 0.51 5.37 12.44
C THR A 638 0.76 4.70 13.79
N TRP A 639 2.03 4.52 14.20
CA TRP A 639 2.44 3.87 15.45
C TRP A 639 2.70 4.91 16.54
N VAL A 640 1.72 5.80 16.72
CA VAL A 640 1.73 6.81 17.77
C VAL A 640 1.22 6.16 19.05
N ALA A 641 2.05 6.19 20.10
CA ALA A 641 1.64 5.71 21.41
C ALA A 641 0.61 6.66 22.02
N ARG A 642 -0.43 6.11 22.67
CA ARG A 642 -1.52 6.89 23.29
C ARG A 642 -1.61 6.55 24.76
N MET A 643 -1.90 7.54 25.60
CA MET A 643 -2.16 7.26 27.01
C MET A 643 -3.51 6.54 27.16
N ALA A 644 -3.57 5.53 28.02
CA ALA A 644 -4.85 4.94 28.40
C ALA A 644 -5.77 6.02 29.00
N ARG A 645 -7.02 6.08 28.50
CA ARG A 645 -8.07 7.03 28.95
C ARG A 645 -8.18 6.96 30.48
N GLU A 646 -8.34 8.11 31.11
CA GLU A 646 -8.73 8.17 32.52
C GLU A 646 -10.14 7.60 32.68
N PRO A 647 -10.44 6.88 33.78
CA PRO A 647 -11.83 6.65 34.14
C PRO A 647 -12.49 8.01 34.32
N ASP A 648 -13.73 8.16 33.88
CA ASP A 648 -14.53 9.32 34.30
C ASP A 648 -14.75 9.20 35.80
N TRP A 649 -14.06 10.05 36.57
CA TRP A 649 -14.15 10.07 38.03
C TRP A 649 -15.23 11.04 38.53
N ASP A 650 -15.75 11.91 37.64
CA ASP A 650 -17.00 12.65 37.84
C ASP A 650 -18.22 11.72 37.64
N VAL A 651 -18.21 10.59 38.36
CA VAL A 651 -19.45 9.96 38.77
C VAL A 651 -20.08 10.96 39.75
N PRO A 652 -21.32 11.44 39.52
CA PRO A 652 -22.02 12.27 40.50
C PRO A 652 -21.98 11.60 41.86
N GLN A 653 -21.91 12.38 42.95
CA GLN A 653 -22.06 11.83 44.30
C GLN A 653 -23.41 11.09 44.39
N SER A 654 -23.40 9.78 44.22
CA SER A 654 -24.56 8.94 44.41
C SER A 654 -24.66 8.66 45.90
N ASP A 655 -25.72 9.18 46.53
CA ASP A 655 -26.02 9.01 47.96
C ASP A 655 -26.40 7.56 48.28
N GLY A 656 -25.40 6.65 48.28
CA GLY A 656 -25.53 5.28 48.75
C GLY A 656 -26.54 4.38 48.03
N GLY A 657 -26.98 4.73 46.82
CA GLY A 657 -28.01 3.99 46.09
C GLY A 657 -27.89 4.09 44.57
N ASN A 658 -27.93 2.92 43.92
CA ASN A 658 -27.93 2.68 42.47
C ASN A 658 -26.87 3.42 41.63
N SER A 659 -25.77 2.71 41.35
CA SER A 659 -25.05 2.88 40.10
C SER A 659 -26.00 2.76 38.90
N GLN A 660 -25.80 3.61 37.89
CA GLN A 660 -26.49 3.53 36.60
C GLN A 660 -26.28 2.12 36.03
N ALA A 661 -27.37 1.34 35.92
CA ALA A 661 -27.29 -0.11 35.72
C ALA A 661 -26.44 -0.47 34.49
N SER A 662 -25.38 -1.26 34.71
CA SER A 662 -24.52 -1.74 33.62
C SER A 662 -25.37 -2.44 32.56
N ALA A 663 -25.13 -2.13 31.28
CA ALA A 663 -25.83 -2.73 30.16
C ALA A 663 -25.63 -4.26 30.02
N MET A 664 -24.84 -4.86 30.91
CA MET A 664 -24.63 -6.30 31.05
C MET A 664 -25.60 -6.98 32.04
N ILE A 665 -26.22 -6.21 32.95
CA ILE A 665 -27.15 -6.75 33.95
C ILE A 665 -28.36 -7.43 33.26
N GLY A 666 -28.69 -8.63 33.72
CA GLY A 666 -29.73 -9.51 33.16
C GLY A 666 -29.29 -10.37 31.97
N LYS A 667 -28.04 -10.25 31.49
CA LYS A 667 -27.49 -11.12 30.43
C LYS A 667 -26.73 -12.30 31.04
N THR A 668 -26.74 -13.45 30.35
CA THR A 668 -25.80 -14.54 30.63
C THR A 668 -24.38 -14.12 30.28
N ALA A 669 -23.44 -14.32 31.19
CA ALA A 669 -22.03 -14.08 30.96
C ALA A 669 -21.45 -15.04 29.91
N THR A 670 -20.49 -14.56 29.11
CA THR A 670 -19.74 -15.42 28.18
C THR A 670 -18.89 -16.41 28.99
N ASP A 671 -18.99 -17.70 28.65
CA ASP A 671 -18.18 -18.75 29.29
C ASP A 671 -16.69 -18.52 29.03
N PHE A 672 -15.86 -18.85 30.02
CA PHE A 672 -14.41 -18.72 29.93
C PHE A 672 -13.72 -19.78 30.79
N GLU A 673 -12.46 -20.05 30.46
CA GLU A 673 -11.59 -20.97 31.17
C GLU A 673 -10.24 -20.28 31.42
N LEU A 674 -9.78 -20.24 32.68
CA LEU A 674 -8.53 -19.60 33.09
C LEU A 674 -7.73 -20.51 34.02
N PRO A 675 -6.39 -20.56 33.89
CA PRO A 675 -5.55 -21.25 34.86
C PRO A 675 -5.58 -20.51 36.21
N MET A 676 -5.57 -21.27 37.29
CA MET A 676 -5.59 -20.76 38.66
C MET A 676 -4.19 -20.68 39.27
N LEU A 677 -4.02 -19.82 40.27
CA LEU A 677 -2.75 -19.62 40.98
C LEU A 677 -2.23 -20.86 41.72
N ASP A 678 -3.16 -21.73 42.14
CA ASP A 678 -2.89 -23.02 42.80
C ASP A 678 -2.54 -24.16 41.81
N GLY A 679 -2.58 -23.89 40.50
CA GLY A 679 -2.30 -24.86 39.43
C GLY A 679 -3.53 -25.64 38.96
N THR A 680 -4.72 -25.37 39.49
CA THR A 680 -5.99 -25.87 38.93
C THR A 680 -6.46 -25.01 37.74
N THR A 681 -7.65 -25.27 37.24
CA THR A 681 -8.31 -24.46 36.20
C THR A 681 -9.68 -24.04 36.72
N PHE A 682 -10.04 -22.76 36.52
CA PHE A 682 -11.38 -22.25 36.76
C PHE A 682 -12.12 -22.16 35.43
N LYS A 683 -13.33 -22.73 35.37
CA LYS A 683 -14.22 -22.62 34.22
C LYS A 683 -15.59 -22.14 34.66
N LEU A 684 -16.10 -21.09 34.03
CA LEU A 684 -17.33 -20.44 34.48
C LEU A 684 -18.56 -21.37 34.32
N SER A 685 -18.59 -22.21 33.28
CA SER A 685 -19.65 -23.22 33.10
C SER A 685 -19.83 -24.18 34.28
N ASP A 686 -18.79 -24.41 35.08
CA ASP A 686 -18.78 -25.45 36.11
C ASP A 686 -19.38 -24.95 37.43
N HIS A 687 -19.86 -23.70 37.44
CA HIS A 687 -20.44 -23.01 38.58
C HIS A 687 -21.85 -22.44 38.32
N GLN A 688 -22.53 -22.92 37.27
CA GLN A 688 -23.88 -22.49 36.90
C GLN A 688 -24.93 -22.63 38.03
N ASP A 689 -24.76 -23.54 38.97
CA ASP A 689 -25.69 -23.73 40.11
C ASP A 689 -25.38 -22.80 41.32
N LYS A 690 -24.39 -21.91 41.20
CA LYS A 690 -23.89 -21.05 42.28
C LYS A 690 -24.08 -19.57 41.97
N ILE A 691 -23.90 -18.76 43.02
CA ILE A 691 -23.60 -17.34 42.89
C ILE A 691 -22.08 -17.20 42.75
N VAL A 692 -21.61 -16.55 41.69
CA VAL A 692 -20.18 -16.34 41.42
C VAL A 692 -19.86 -14.86 41.50
N VAL A 693 -18.93 -14.48 42.37
CA VAL A 693 -18.41 -13.11 42.47
C VAL A 693 -17.04 -13.09 41.78
N LEU A 694 -16.97 -12.41 40.63
CA LEU A 694 -15.73 -12.16 39.90
C LEU A 694 -15.23 -10.76 40.26
N ASP A 695 -14.03 -10.64 40.83
CA ASP A 695 -13.41 -9.34 41.11
C ASP A 695 -12.15 -9.15 40.26
N PHE A 696 -12.21 -8.29 39.25
CA PHE A 696 -11.07 -7.99 38.39
C PHE A 696 -10.14 -6.98 39.07
N TRP A 697 -8.89 -7.38 39.30
CA TRP A 697 -7.94 -6.64 40.12
C TRP A 697 -6.50 -6.77 39.63
N ALA A 698 -5.58 -6.08 40.30
CA ALA A 698 -4.14 -6.24 40.13
C ALA A 698 -3.38 -5.84 41.41
N THR A 699 -2.18 -6.38 41.63
CA THR A 699 -1.36 -6.13 42.83
C THR A 699 -0.93 -4.67 42.98
N TRP A 700 -0.74 -3.97 41.86
CA TRP A 700 -0.38 -2.55 41.80
C TRP A 700 -1.57 -1.58 41.94
N CYS A 701 -2.81 -2.08 41.92
CA CYS A 701 -4.01 -1.25 41.99
C CYS A 701 -4.34 -0.84 43.43
N GLY A 702 -3.96 0.37 43.84
CA GLY A 702 -4.20 0.89 45.20
C GLY A 702 -5.61 0.65 45.76
N PRO A 703 -6.70 1.04 45.06
CA PRO A 703 -8.06 0.75 45.52
C PRO A 703 -8.37 -0.75 45.62
N CYS A 704 -7.86 -1.58 44.69
CA CYS A 704 -8.02 -3.03 44.74
C CYS A 704 -7.35 -3.64 45.98
N VAL A 705 -6.16 -3.15 46.36
CA VAL A 705 -5.44 -3.60 47.58
C VAL A 705 -6.24 -3.31 48.86
N VAL A 706 -7.10 -2.29 48.85
CA VAL A 706 -8.02 -1.97 49.96
C VAL A 706 -9.32 -2.79 49.87
N ALA A 707 -9.83 -3.03 48.65
CA ALA A 707 -11.07 -3.78 48.42
C ALA A 707 -10.95 -5.29 48.70
N LEU A 708 -9.83 -5.91 48.31
CA LEU A 708 -9.66 -7.36 48.33
C LEU A 708 -9.92 -7.99 49.72
N PRO A 709 -9.39 -7.46 50.84
CA PRO A 709 -9.69 -7.98 52.18
C PRO A 709 -11.18 -7.85 52.56
N ASP A 710 -11.84 -6.76 52.16
CA ASP A 710 -13.24 -6.46 52.46
C ASP A 710 -14.17 -7.44 51.73
N TYR A 711 -13.93 -7.66 50.43
CA TYR A 711 -14.68 -8.61 49.61
C TYR A 711 -14.44 -10.08 50.02
N ILE A 712 -13.20 -10.44 50.36
CA ILE A 712 -12.90 -11.77 50.93
C ILE A 712 -13.67 -11.96 52.25
N ALA A 713 -13.67 -10.97 53.15
CA ALA A 713 -14.39 -11.05 54.42
C ALA A 713 -15.91 -11.10 54.26
N ALA A 714 -16.47 -10.37 53.27
CA ALA A 714 -17.89 -10.40 52.92
C ALA A 714 -18.32 -11.78 52.41
N THR A 715 -17.56 -12.35 51.47
CA THR A 715 -17.89 -13.63 50.81
C THR A 715 -17.60 -14.84 51.70
N SER A 716 -16.58 -14.80 52.58
CA SER A 716 -16.23 -15.90 53.48
C SER A 716 -17.29 -16.26 54.53
N LYS A 717 -18.35 -15.43 54.66
CA LYS A 717 -19.49 -15.67 55.55
C LYS A 717 -20.52 -16.65 54.95
N PHE A 718 -20.40 -16.96 53.66
CA PHE A 718 -21.29 -17.86 52.93
C PHE A 718 -20.65 -19.23 52.68
N ASP A 719 -21.50 -20.23 52.47
CA ASP A 719 -21.08 -21.59 52.11
C ASP A 719 -20.54 -21.61 50.67
N GLU A 720 -19.33 -22.13 50.46
CA GLU A 720 -18.68 -22.23 49.14
C GLU A 720 -19.46 -23.11 48.13
N SER A 721 -20.38 -23.96 48.61
CA SER A 721 -21.31 -24.69 47.75
C SER A 721 -22.35 -23.78 47.09
N LYS A 722 -22.59 -22.58 47.64
CA LYS A 722 -23.60 -21.62 47.18
C LYS A 722 -23.01 -20.33 46.62
N VAL A 723 -21.96 -19.80 47.23
CA VAL A 723 -21.30 -18.54 46.83
C VAL A 723 -19.81 -18.79 46.63
N ILE A 724 -19.24 -18.40 45.49
CA ILE A 724 -17.81 -18.50 45.23
C ILE A 724 -17.23 -17.15 44.83
N PHE A 725 -16.20 -16.70 45.55
CA PHE A 725 -15.39 -15.54 45.17
C PHE A 725 -14.19 -15.98 44.34
N VAL A 726 -13.94 -15.29 43.23
CA VAL A 726 -12.78 -15.50 42.35
C VAL A 726 -12.19 -14.15 41.99
N ALA A 727 -10.97 -13.91 42.44
CA ALA A 727 -10.23 -12.70 42.11
C ALA A 727 -9.51 -12.92 40.77
N VAL A 728 -9.87 -12.18 39.73
CA VAL A 728 -9.32 -12.31 38.38
C VAL A 728 -8.19 -11.30 38.20
N THR A 729 -6.94 -11.75 38.16
CA THR A 729 -5.77 -10.87 38.02
C THR A 729 -5.51 -10.52 36.55
N LEU A 730 -5.28 -9.24 36.27
CA LEU A 730 -5.05 -8.74 34.91
C LEU A 730 -3.55 -8.70 34.55
N GLN A 731 -3.12 -9.61 33.67
CA GLN A 731 -1.79 -9.62 33.03
C GLN A 731 -0.56 -9.80 33.95
N GLU A 732 -0.75 -10.22 35.21
CA GLU A 732 0.31 -10.43 36.20
C GLU A 732 0.85 -11.87 36.22
N SER A 733 2.11 -12.04 36.63
CA SER A 733 2.73 -13.35 36.81
C SER A 733 2.30 -14.02 38.11
N SER A 734 2.35 -15.35 38.15
CA SER A 734 1.98 -16.11 39.35
C SER A 734 2.89 -15.85 40.54
N ASP A 735 4.14 -15.43 40.33
CA ASP A 735 5.10 -15.22 41.42
C ASP A 735 4.98 -13.81 42.03
N GLU A 736 4.66 -12.79 41.23
CA GLU A 736 4.24 -11.46 41.73
C GLU A 736 3.00 -11.59 42.62
N ILE A 737 1.97 -12.31 42.15
CA ILE A 737 0.72 -12.50 42.88
C ILE A 737 0.96 -13.29 44.17
N ARG A 738 1.75 -14.38 44.14
CA ARG A 738 2.12 -15.15 45.36
C ARG A 738 2.85 -14.29 46.38
N THR A 739 3.79 -13.47 45.94
CA THR A 739 4.56 -12.57 46.81
C THR A 739 3.63 -11.56 47.47
N PHE A 740 2.80 -10.87 46.68
CA PHE A 740 1.80 -9.92 47.19
C PHE A 740 0.83 -10.56 48.19
N LEU A 741 0.25 -11.72 47.86
CA LEU A 741 -0.71 -12.41 48.73
C LEU A 741 -0.07 -12.90 50.03
N SER A 742 1.20 -13.34 49.99
CA SER A 742 1.98 -13.68 51.17
C SER A 742 2.20 -12.47 52.08
N ASP A 743 2.65 -11.33 51.51
CA ASP A 743 2.89 -10.09 52.25
C ASP A 743 1.61 -9.51 52.86
N LYS A 744 0.48 -9.60 52.15
CA LYS A 744 -0.84 -9.18 52.64
C LYS A 744 -1.53 -10.21 53.53
N LYS A 745 -1.02 -11.43 53.62
CA LYS A 745 -1.61 -12.58 54.34
C LYS A 745 -3.04 -12.90 53.87
N LEU A 746 -3.26 -12.84 52.56
CA LEU A 746 -4.54 -13.13 51.91
C LEU A 746 -4.44 -14.46 51.13
N SER A 747 -5.54 -15.20 51.05
CA SER A 747 -5.60 -16.47 50.32
C SER A 747 -6.92 -16.64 49.52
N PRO A 748 -7.29 -15.70 48.63
CA PRO A 748 -8.43 -15.87 47.73
C PRO A 748 -8.14 -16.94 46.66
N ARG A 749 -9.21 -17.45 46.03
CA ARG A 749 -9.11 -18.11 44.72
C ARG A 749 -8.71 -17.07 43.68
N VAL A 750 -7.65 -17.34 42.92
CA VAL A 750 -7.15 -16.40 41.90
C VAL A 750 -7.07 -17.07 40.53
N ALA A 751 -7.81 -16.50 39.58
CA ALA A 751 -7.77 -16.86 38.17
C ALA A 751 -6.86 -15.89 37.39
N LEU A 752 -6.01 -16.43 36.51
CA LEU A 752 -4.91 -15.70 35.88
C LEU A 752 -5.25 -15.28 34.44
N ASP A 753 -5.88 -14.11 34.26
CA ASP A 753 -6.13 -13.54 32.92
C ASP A 753 -4.86 -12.87 32.36
N ARG A 754 -3.87 -13.71 32.04
CA ARG A 754 -2.54 -13.28 31.57
C ARG A 754 -2.56 -12.52 30.24
N SER A 755 -3.55 -12.82 29.40
CA SER A 755 -3.81 -12.17 28.11
C SER A 755 -4.69 -10.91 28.21
N ALA A 756 -5.41 -10.71 29.32
CA ALA A 756 -6.56 -9.79 29.40
C ALA A 756 -7.67 -10.12 28.38
N SER A 757 -7.92 -11.41 28.16
CA SER A 757 -8.93 -11.91 27.22
C SER A 757 -10.33 -12.02 27.84
N VAL A 758 -10.45 -12.07 29.17
CA VAL A 758 -11.75 -12.17 29.86
C VAL A 758 -12.25 -10.78 30.27
N ALA A 759 -11.38 -9.87 30.70
CA ALA A 759 -11.77 -8.52 31.09
C ALA A 759 -12.65 -7.76 30.04
N PRO A 760 -12.42 -7.86 28.71
CA PRO A 760 -13.27 -7.21 27.72
C PRO A 760 -14.68 -7.80 27.61
N THR A 761 -14.87 -9.11 27.86
CA THR A 761 -16.19 -9.75 27.77
C THR A 761 -17.14 -9.30 28.86
N PHE A 762 -16.60 -8.83 30.00
CA PHE A 762 -17.31 -8.20 31.11
C PHE A 762 -17.33 -6.66 31.05
N GLN A 763 -16.82 -6.05 29.97
CA GLN A 763 -16.75 -4.59 29.79
C GLN A 763 -15.94 -3.85 30.88
N VAL A 764 -14.88 -4.48 31.40
CA VAL A 764 -14.03 -3.92 32.46
C VAL A 764 -13.29 -2.66 31.96
N SER A 765 -13.72 -1.48 32.43
CA SER A 765 -13.18 -0.16 32.04
C SER A 765 -12.25 0.48 33.09
N GLY A 766 -12.25 -0.06 34.30
CA GLY A 766 -11.42 0.34 35.44
C GLY A 766 -11.50 -0.71 36.54
N ILE A 767 -10.53 -0.73 37.46
CA ILE A 767 -10.44 -1.73 38.54
C ILE A 767 -10.36 -1.04 39.93
N PRO A 768 -10.87 -1.67 41.01
CA PRO A 768 -11.53 -2.98 41.03
C PRO A 768 -12.86 -2.95 40.27
N HIS A 769 -13.21 -4.08 39.66
CA HIS A 769 -14.45 -4.26 38.92
C HIS A 769 -15.07 -5.56 39.36
N THR A 770 -16.22 -5.50 40.04
CA THR A 770 -16.81 -6.66 40.65
C THR A 770 -18.13 -7.01 39.94
N VAL A 771 -18.24 -8.24 39.46
CA VAL A 771 -19.43 -8.77 38.79
C VAL A 771 -20.02 -9.86 39.65
N ILE A 772 -21.30 -9.74 40.01
CA ILE A 772 -22.04 -10.77 40.75
C ILE A 772 -22.92 -11.51 39.76
N LEU A 773 -22.65 -12.80 39.59
CA LEU A 773 -23.40 -13.72 38.74
C LEU A 773 -24.35 -14.57 39.60
N GLY A 774 -25.62 -14.63 39.25
CA GLY A 774 -26.57 -15.60 39.77
C GLY A 774 -26.55 -16.93 39.01
N PRO A 775 -27.39 -17.91 39.43
CA PRO A 775 -27.51 -19.20 38.76
C PRO A 775 -27.80 -19.08 37.25
N GLY A 776 -27.26 -20.02 36.47
CA GLY A 776 -27.21 -19.93 35.01
C GLY A 776 -26.18 -18.90 34.49
N ASN A 777 -25.24 -18.45 35.34
CA ASN A 777 -24.24 -17.43 35.06
C ASN A 777 -24.85 -16.10 34.54
N VAL A 778 -26.02 -15.73 35.06
CA VAL A 778 -26.70 -14.46 34.72
C VAL A 778 -26.07 -13.33 35.53
N ILE A 779 -25.71 -12.23 34.89
CA ILE A 779 -25.16 -11.05 35.57
C ILE A 779 -26.29 -10.35 36.35
N GLU A 780 -26.21 -10.39 37.68
CA GLU A 780 -27.22 -9.83 38.57
C GLU A 780 -26.85 -8.43 39.08
N ASP A 781 -25.55 -8.16 39.27
CA ASP A 781 -25.03 -6.88 39.74
C ASP A 781 -23.61 -6.60 39.21
N VAL A 782 -23.25 -5.32 39.10
CA VAL A 782 -21.93 -4.86 38.60
C VAL A 782 -21.50 -3.59 39.33
N HIS A 783 -20.35 -3.65 40.01
CA HIS A 783 -19.73 -2.53 40.70
C HIS A 783 -18.39 -2.14 40.06
N VAL A 784 -18.13 -0.83 39.93
CA VAL A 784 -16.88 -0.29 39.38
C VAL A 784 -16.25 0.67 40.39
N GLY A 785 -14.99 0.42 40.75
CA GLY A 785 -14.32 1.10 41.85
C GLY A 785 -14.62 0.49 43.21
N TYR A 786 -14.09 1.11 44.27
CA TYR A 786 -14.28 0.69 45.66
C TYR A 786 -14.60 1.90 46.53
N GLN A 787 -15.55 1.75 47.44
CA GLN A 787 -15.83 2.70 48.52
C GLN A 787 -15.82 1.96 49.87
N PRO A 788 -15.45 2.62 50.97
CA PRO A 788 -15.56 2.02 52.31
C PRO A 788 -16.99 1.52 52.56
N GLY A 789 -17.13 0.23 52.90
CA GLY A 789 -18.42 -0.43 53.10
C GLY A 789 -18.95 -1.21 51.88
N SER A 790 -18.28 -1.17 50.72
CA SER A 790 -18.68 -1.97 49.55
C SER A 790 -18.76 -3.47 49.85
N GLY A 791 -17.95 -4.02 50.77
CA GLY A 791 -18.08 -5.41 51.22
C GLY A 791 -19.37 -5.69 52.01
N GLU A 792 -19.88 -4.76 52.80
CA GLU A 792 -21.17 -4.90 53.50
C GLU A 792 -22.35 -4.86 52.52
N THR A 793 -22.29 -3.96 51.53
CA THR A 793 -23.25 -3.91 50.42
C THR A 793 -23.25 -5.23 49.64
N MET A 794 -22.08 -5.74 49.25
CA MET A 794 -21.95 -7.03 48.59
C MET A 794 -22.53 -8.17 49.44
N GLN A 795 -22.22 -8.21 50.73
CA GLN A 795 -22.78 -9.23 51.62
C GLN A 795 -24.31 -9.15 51.67
N THR A 796 -24.88 -7.95 51.68
CA THR A 796 -26.34 -7.73 51.63
C THR A 796 -26.94 -8.24 50.33
N THR A 797 -26.36 -7.90 49.16
CA THR A 797 -26.78 -8.42 47.85
C THR A 797 -26.74 -9.95 47.80
N LEU A 798 -25.63 -10.57 48.23
CA LEU A 798 -25.46 -12.02 48.26
C LEU A 798 -26.49 -12.71 49.16
N GLN A 799 -26.76 -12.16 50.34
CA GLN A 799 -27.79 -12.69 51.24
C GLN A 799 -29.20 -12.58 50.61
N GLN A 800 -29.52 -11.43 50.01
CA GLN A 800 -30.80 -11.23 49.33
C GLN A 800 -30.98 -12.18 48.13
N MET A 801 -29.92 -12.47 47.39
CA MET A 801 -29.95 -13.44 46.28
C MET A 801 -30.19 -14.87 46.78
N LEU A 802 -29.56 -15.26 47.90
CA LEU A 802 -29.78 -16.58 48.54
C LEU A 802 -31.19 -16.72 49.13
N ASP A 803 -31.75 -15.65 49.67
CA ASP A 803 -33.10 -15.62 50.25
C ASP A 803 -34.20 -15.41 49.20
N GLY A 804 -33.84 -15.22 47.92
CA GLY A 804 -34.79 -14.94 46.83
C GLY A 804 -35.51 -13.58 46.95
N THR A 805 -34.93 -12.65 47.70
CA THR A 805 -35.45 -11.28 47.92
C THR A 805 -34.73 -10.22 47.11
N TRP A 806 -33.61 -10.57 46.45
CA TRP A 806 -32.89 -9.70 45.53
C TRP A 806 -33.77 -9.24 44.38
N LYS A 807 -33.74 -7.93 44.11
CA LYS A 807 -34.31 -7.33 42.92
C LYS A 807 -33.18 -6.77 42.07
N ARG A 808 -33.00 -7.34 40.89
CA ARG A 808 -32.09 -6.84 39.86
C ARG A 808 -32.40 -5.37 39.56
N ALA A 809 -31.38 -4.54 39.39
CA ALA A 809 -31.46 -3.07 39.24
C ALA A 809 -32.11 -2.57 37.93
N THR A 810 -33.06 -3.32 37.35
CA THR A 810 -33.67 -3.07 36.03
C THR A 810 -35.20 -2.92 36.07
N GLU A 811 -35.84 -2.92 37.24
CA GLU A 811 -37.29 -2.67 37.38
C GLU A 811 -37.59 -1.25 37.92
N GLU A 812 -38.10 -0.41 37.01
CA GLU A 812 -38.83 0.85 37.21
C GLU A 812 -38.16 2.06 37.91
N ALA A 813 -37.82 3.06 37.08
CA ALA A 813 -38.52 4.35 37.15
C ALA A 813 -38.57 4.99 35.74
N PRO A 814 -39.75 5.38 35.21
CA PRO A 814 -39.82 6.22 34.02
C PRO A 814 -39.35 7.63 34.37
N ALA A 815 -38.50 8.22 33.54
CA ALA A 815 -38.04 9.59 33.71
C ALA A 815 -39.21 10.59 33.63
N GLN A 816 -39.27 11.52 34.58
CA GLN A 816 -40.07 12.75 34.52
C GLN A 816 -39.17 13.94 34.14
#